data_AF-A0A970P607-F1
#
_entry.id   AF-A0A970P607-F1
#
_cell.length_a   1.000
_cell.length_b   1.000
_cell.length_c   1.000
_cell.angle_alpha   90.00
_cell.angle_beta   90.00
_cell.angle_gamma   90.00
#
_symmetry.space_group_name_H-M   'P 1'
#
loop_
_entity.id
_entity.type
_entity.pdbx_description
1 polymer ?
#
loop_
_entity_poly.entity_id
_entity_poly.type
_entity_poly.pdbx_seq_one_letter_code
_entity_poly.pdbx_strand_id
1 'polypeptide(L)'
;MKVGQLRAAIAKALDINESLDYSNIAEKIFESLAIPQKEYAKNPAKIPGLKKENEDTFKDLIMYRLLHDLRRSWRVVLPNLEQCALLKIDYNYLEDSVTDESLWEDNQLLLLMNPEERKEFIHQIFDFLRKSYALHYSMLEPSVINQNTNKIREKLREPWTLDDSDKIEYPTHIRIEKLSRSAGFFYSESGSYQSVFGRYIKNTAKKFNLDLKGKNIYNEFIYSLMDFLTQAGWLYRKPVKSETGNEVFVYQLKVDSIKWCKGDGITIIPDLIKHRSYRPLTPKVNEYFQRFYQIDYRTLKPLEGREHTGQINSQKRRDRERDFREGIIGALFCSPTMELGIDISDLSIVHMRNVPPSPSNYAQRSGRAGRSGQAAMVMTYCSNFSPHDRNYFKVPSKMVAGEVTAPRMDLINEELLKSHLHASILTIRSVTGLNNSLGDIVDKDALDSLPVKEEIKEALRLSEEEKVRVLNTFKKVIDDRYFSQEIMNRRPPWFNEDWIKRAIENFYYEFDKSLDRWRLLFTSAVIQFKTANDIILNRIYADNHEKIKQAKYSRKQAERQLELLLNDSKDTRNTSQVSQSEFYPFRYLASEGFLPGYNFTRLPIRSFMENREGSGEFVSRPRIIALNEFGPRNVIYHDGAKYRIDRILLADAEAKLEKAKISPFSGYILMKDQYNYNVDPIVNKELNQGMDKFIHPDLVEMTESKAYELQRITCQEEERTRRGFDIRTYFAVEGGFESITEAIVKLQKEKLLHIHSIPSARLVNISFKWRSSPENGYALNLKNGYWQTKKQETDESNTDDIRRIKLFTTLTANALYIQPVESLTLQGGRDGVITLMYALKRAIENYFQIEANEIGATVMGESDIPNLLIYEASEGSLGVLSQIVDNPATYKAVMQEAFNFLFLKDGAEVPEEDLSPASYDDLLSYYNQIHHQSINKNYIRESLRLLKDSEVEVLTSRSFTSYDEQYQALQAARDPNSSTEDQFLKHLYNKGLRLPDEAQPIIPDMFVRPDFLYSPNICIFCDGTPHDDPVIKRDDMKKRKALNDDGKYQVLTWYYKESLEDFLERRSDVFKQVRS
;
A
#
# COMPACT_ATOMS: atom_id res chain seq x y z
N MET A 1 7.54 23.85 12.64
CA MET A 1 7.94 25.26 12.44
C MET A 1 6.93 26.26 12.99
N LYS A 2 5.68 26.36 12.51
CA LYS A 2 4.74 27.43 12.92
C LYS A 2 4.30 27.42 14.39
N VAL A 3 4.13 26.26 15.01
CA VAL A 3 3.93 26.18 16.48
C VAL A 3 5.17 26.70 17.23
N GLY A 4 6.37 26.41 16.72
CA GLY A 4 7.63 26.98 17.24
C GLY A 4 7.68 28.50 17.08
N GLN A 5 7.27 29.03 15.93
CA GLN A 5 7.17 30.47 15.67
C GLN A 5 6.19 31.16 16.64
N LEU A 6 5.02 30.56 16.90
CA LEU A 6 4.06 31.10 17.87
C LEU A 6 4.63 31.07 19.30
N ARG A 7 5.20 29.94 19.73
CA ARG A 7 5.82 29.80 21.06
C ARG A 7 7.00 30.75 21.25
N ALA A 8 7.79 31.00 20.20
CA ALA A 8 8.86 31.97 20.24
C ALA A 8 8.37 33.41 20.34
N ALA A 9 7.27 33.75 19.67
CA ALA A 9 6.64 35.05 19.85
C ALA A 9 6.07 35.24 21.26
N ILE A 10 5.52 34.19 21.88
CA ILE A 10 5.09 34.24 23.29
C ILE A 10 6.30 34.48 24.21
N ALA A 11 7.36 33.69 24.08
CA ALA A 11 8.57 33.86 24.88
C ALA A 11 9.16 35.27 24.73
N LYS A 12 9.26 35.77 23.50
CA LYS A 12 9.74 37.12 23.21
C LYS A 12 8.82 38.22 23.77
N ALA A 13 7.50 38.06 23.68
CA ALA A 13 6.56 39.01 24.26
C ALA A 13 6.75 39.11 25.79
N LEU A 14 7.00 37.98 26.45
CA LEU A 14 7.32 37.92 27.88
C LEU A 14 8.72 38.44 28.19
N ASP A 15 9.71 38.27 27.31
CA ASP A 15 11.02 38.88 27.46
C ASP A 15 10.99 40.41 27.47
N ILE A 16 10.06 41.00 26.70
CA ILE A 16 9.91 42.46 26.59
C ILE A 16 9.08 43.04 27.74
N ASN A 17 8.01 42.35 28.14
CA ASN A 17 7.02 42.90 29.07
C ASN A 17 7.11 42.32 30.50
N GLU A 18 7.95 41.31 30.73
CA GLU A 18 8.13 40.51 31.97
C GLU A 18 6.90 39.72 32.43
N SER A 19 5.71 40.33 32.39
CA SER A 19 4.44 39.67 32.65
C SER A 19 3.31 40.24 31.78
N LEU A 20 2.35 39.38 31.43
CA LEU A 20 1.20 39.69 30.59
C LEU A 20 -0.07 39.08 31.20
N ASP A 21 -1.22 39.65 30.85
CA ASP A 21 -2.54 39.17 31.26
C ASP A 21 -3.44 38.93 30.03
N TYR A 22 -4.64 38.42 30.27
CA TYR A 22 -5.58 38.09 29.20
C TYR A 22 -5.98 39.29 28.31
N SER A 23 -5.86 40.53 28.79
CA SER A 23 -6.29 41.73 28.07
C SER A 23 -5.28 42.19 27.02
N ASN A 24 -3.98 41.93 27.25
CA ASN A 24 -2.90 42.43 26.42
C ASN A 24 -2.03 41.34 25.75
N ILE A 25 -2.09 40.09 26.23
CA ILE A 25 -1.19 39.03 25.75
C ILE A 25 -1.32 38.75 24.25
N ALA A 26 -2.54 38.69 23.72
CA ALA A 26 -2.74 38.43 22.29
C ALA A 26 -2.17 39.57 21.41
N GLU A 27 -2.30 40.82 21.85
CA GLU A 27 -1.72 41.98 21.18
C GLU A 27 -0.18 41.89 21.16
N LYS A 28 0.43 41.64 22.32
CA LYS A 28 1.89 41.58 22.45
C LYS A 28 2.51 40.39 21.72
N ILE A 29 1.81 39.27 21.63
CA ILE A 29 2.21 38.14 20.78
C ILE A 29 2.10 38.52 19.30
N PHE A 30 1.02 39.18 18.89
CA PHE A 30 0.84 39.64 17.50
C PHE A 30 1.94 40.63 17.09
N GLU A 31 2.26 41.62 17.93
CA GLU A 31 3.39 42.55 17.76
C GLU A 31 4.72 41.79 17.64
N SER A 32 4.94 40.76 18.47
CA SER A 32 6.17 39.98 18.50
C SER A 32 6.34 39.04 17.29
N LEU A 33 5.22 38.50 16.79
CA LEU A 33 5.16 37.69 15.56
C LEU A 33 5.54 38.53 14.32
N ALA A 34 5.05 39.78 14.26
CA ALA A 34 5.33 40.74 13.19
C ALA A 34 5.09 40.17 11.77
N ILE A 35 4.06 39.33 11.60
CA ILE A 35 3.76 38.68 10.32
C ILE A 35 2.99 39.66 9.41
N PRO A 36 3.43 39.88 8.17
CA PRO A 36 2.70 40.70 7.21
C PRO A 36 1.30 40.14 6.90
N GLN A 37 0.32 41.02 6.73
CA GLN A 37 -1.07 40.62 6.44
C GLN A 37 -1.21 39.71 5.22
N LYS A 38 -0.36 39.88 4.20
CA LYS A 38 -0.33 39.02 3.01
C LYS A 38 -0.09 37.54 3.32
N GLU A 39 0.47 37.20 4.49
CA GLU A 39 0.78 35.82 4.85
C GLU A 39 -0.37 35.12 5.59
N TYR A 40 -1.18 35.85 6.36
CA TYR A 40 -2.25 35.25 7.18
C TYR A 40 -3.67 35.59 6.71
N ALA A 41 -3.90 36.67 5.97
CA ALA A 41 -5.24 37.06 5.50
C ALA A 41 -5.53 36.53 4.09
N LYS A 42 -6.74 35.98 3.86
CA LYS A 42 -7.23 35.59 2.53
C LYS A 42 -7.32 36.79 1.58
N ASN A 43 -7.84 37.91 2.09
CA ASN A 43 -7.98 39.17 1.35
C ASN A 43 -7.23 40.28 2.10
N PRO A 44 -5.94 40.51 1.79
CA PRO A 44 -5.18 41.62 2.37
C PRO A 44 -5.81 42.96 2.00
N ALA A 45 -6.02 43.82 2.99
CA ALA A 45 -6.73 45.07 2.83
C ALA A 45 -5.82 46.27 3.15
N LYS A 46 -5.89 47.29 2.30
CA LYS A 46 -5.23 48.59 2.55
C LYS A 46 -6.09 49.54 3.38
N ILE A 47 -7.42 49.37 3.35
CA ILE A 47 -8.37 50.19 4.09
C ILE A 47 -8.19 49.92 5.61
N PRO A 48 -7.97 50.95 6.46
CA PRO A 48 -7.64 50.76 7.87
C PRO A 48 -8.63 49.88 8.65
N GLY A 49 -9.93 50.05 8.43
CA GLY A 49 -10.97 49.25 9.10
C GLY A 49 -10.90 47.76 8.75
N LEU A 50 -10.85 47.43 7.45
CA LEU A 50 -10.71 46.05 6.98
C LEU A 50 -9.36 45.44 7.39
N LYS A 51 -8.30 46.27 7.46
CA LYS A 51 -6.99 45.85 7.92
C LYS A 51 -7.05 45.42 9.39
N LYS A 52 -7.63 46.27 10.24
CA LYS A 52 -7.82 46.01 11.67
C LYS A 52 -8.68 44.76 11.89
N GLU A 53 -9.74 44.57 11.11
CA GLU A 53 -10.60 43.39 11.25
C GLU A 53 -9.85 42.07 10.97
N ASN A 54 -8.95 42.06 9.99
CA ASN A 54 -8.07 40.90 9.73
C ASN A 54 -7.07 40.68 10.88
N GLU A 55 -6.50 41.76 11.42
CA GLU A 55 -5.59 41.69 12.58
C GLU A 55 -6.31 41.16 13.83
N ASP A 56 -7.50 41.67 14.15
CA ASP A 56 -8.31 41.23 15.28
C ASP A 56 -8.70 39.75 15.14
N THR A 57 -9.09 39.32 13.93
CA THR A 57 -9.36 37.89 13.67
C THR A 57 -8.13 37.00 13.87
N PHE A 58 -6.94 37.50 13.54
CA PHE A 58 -5.70 36.75 13.77
C PHE A 58 -5.32 36.71 15.25
N LYS A 59 -5.58 37.79 16.01
CA LYS A 59 -5.46 37.83 17.48
C LYS A 59 -6.44 36.84 18.14
N ASP A 60 -7.67 36.72 17.62
CA ASP A 60 -8.64 35.71 18.08
C ASP A 60 -8.05 34.30 17.96
N LEU A 61 -7.45 33.98 16.79
CA LEU A 61 -6.78 32.70 16.57
C LEU A 61 -5.60 32.49 17.54
N ILE A 62 -4.76 33.51 17.74
CA ILE A 62 -3.64 33.48 18.69
C ILE A 62 -4.16 33.17 20.10
N MET A 63 -5.22 33.83 20.54
CA MET A 63 -5.82 33.62 21.86
C MET A 63 -6.31 32.17 22.04
N TYR A 64 -7.03 31.61 21.07
CA TYR A 64 -7.46 30.20 21.14
C TYR A 64 -6.28 29.23 21.20
N ARG A 65 -5.23 29.45 20.39
CA ARG A 65 -4.04 28.60 20.39
C ARG A 65 -3.24 28.74 21.70
N LEU A 66 -3.16 29.95 22.26
CA LEU A 66 -2.52 30.23 23.56
C LEU A 66 -3.23 29.52 24.71
N LEU A 67 -4.57 29.66 24.81
CA LEU A 67 -5.37 29.00 25.84
C LEU A 67 -5.30 27.47 25.72
N HIS A 68 -5.24 26.95 24.50
CA HIS A 68 -5.02 25.53 24.27
C HIS A 68 -3.60 25.08 24.70
N ASP A 69 -2.57 25.93 24.58
CA ASP A 69 -1.20 25.62 25.01
C ASP A 69 -1.02 25.54 26.53
N LEU A 70 -1.96 26.14 27.30
CA LEU A 70 -2.02 26.03 28.77
C LEU A 70 -2.40 24.64 29.27
N ARG A 71 -2.90 23.77 28.39
CA ARG A 71 -3.23 22.39 28.74
C ARG A 71 -1.98 21.63 29.09
N ARG A 72 -2.14 20.53 29.83
CA ARG A 72 -1.02 19.62 30.08
C ARG A 72 -0.51 19.04 28.77
N SER A 73 0.74 19.34 28.42
CA SER A 73 1.46 18.63 27.36
C SER A 73 2.08 17.35 27.94
N TRP A 74 1.63 16.19 27.45
CA TRP A 74 2.21 14.88 27.80
C TRP A 74 3.33 14.46 26.85
N ARG A 75 3.64 15.30 25.85
CA ARG A 75 4.40 14.88 24.68
C ARG A 75 5.85 15.32 24.78
N VAL A 76 6.74 14.32 24.81
CA VAL A 76 8.21 14.51 24.77
C VAL A 76 8.65 15.25 23.50
N VAL A 77 7.91 15.08 22.40
CA VAL A 77 8.24 15.58 21.05
C VAL A 77 7.82 17.03 20.79
N LEU A 78 7.08 17.68 21.69
CA LEU A 78 6.69 19.10 21.54
C LEU A 78 6.32 19.75 22.89
N PRO A 79 7.24 19.78 23.87
CA PRO A 79 6.99 20.31 25.21
C PRO A 79 6.51 21.75 25.16
N ASN A 80 5.59 22.15 26.05
CA ASN A 80 5.12 23.54 26.09
C ASN A 80 6.17 24.49 26.70
N LEU A 81 5.89 25.80 26.70
CA LEU A 81 6.85 26.80 27.19
C LEU A 81 7.17 26.64 28.69
N GLU A 82 6.21 26.20 29.50
CA GLU A 82 6.44 25.90 30.93
C GLU A 82 7.43 24.74 31.11
N GLN A 83 7.31 23.68 30.29
CA GLN A 83 8.24 22.54 30.29
C GLN A 83 9.63 22.89 29.75
N CYS A 84 9.76 24.05 29.09
CA CYS A 84 11.04 24.60 28.64
C CYS A 84 11.58 25.68 29.58
N ALA A 85 10.93 25.91 30.72
CA ALA A 85 11.22 26.99 31.67
C ALA A 85 11.23 28.40 31.04
N LEU A 86 10.52 28.60 29.92
CA LEU A 86 10.40 29.88 29.23
C LEU A 86 9.14 30.67 29.63
N LEU A 87 8.18 29.98 30.25
CA LEU A 87 6.94 30.55 30.74
C LEU A 87 6.72 30.06 32.17
N LYS A 88 6.34 30.97 33.05
CA LYS A 88 5.81 30.68 34.38
C LYS A 88 4.36 31.17 34.42
N ILE A 89 3.45 30.37 34.96
CA ILE A 89 2.07 30.80 35.21
C ILE A 89 1.92 31.16 36.68
N ASP A 90 1.47 32.38 36.93
CA ASP A 90 1.04 32.86 38.23
C ASP A 90 -0.45 33.25 38.17
N TYR A 91 -1.02 33.58 39.32
CA TYR A 91 -2.42 33.92 39.45
C TYR A 91 -2.59 35.27 40.12
N ASN A 92 -3.42 36.13 39.52
CA ASN A 92 -3.67 37.48 40.01
C ASN A 92 -4.21 37.45 41.45
N TYR A 93 -3.69 38.35 42.28
CA TYR A 93 -4.03 38.52 43.70
C TYR A 93 -3.67 37.36 44.63
N LEU A 94 -3.17 36.22 44.13
CA LEU A 94 -2.86 35.06 44.98
C LEU A 94 -1.72 35.36 45.98
N GLU A 95 -0.64 35.97 45.51
CA GLU A 95 0.52 36.33 46.35
C GLU A 95 0.14 37.27 47.49
N ASP A 96 -0.65 38.30 47.18
CA ASP A 96 -1.11 39.29 48.15
C ASP A 96 -2.14 38.70 49.12
N SER A 97 -2.96 37.74 48.68
CA SER A 97 -4.03 37.17 49.52
C SER A 97 -3.49 36.23 50.59
N VAL A 98 -2.45 35.45 50.30
CA VAL A 98 -2.01 34.37 51.20
C VAL A 98 -1.43 34.89 52.53
N THR A 99 -1.01 36.15 52.56
CA THR A 99 -0.47 36.82 53.75
C THR A 99 -1.53 37.36 54.70
N ASP A 100 -2.76 37.62 54.22
CA ASP A 100 -3.85 38.12 55.06
C ASP A 100 -4.60 36.94 55.69
N GLU A 101 -4.38 36.69 56.98
CA GLU A 101 -5.01 35.58 57.70
C GLU A 101 -6.53 35.70 57.80
N SER A 102 -7.08 36.91 57.79
CA SER A 102 -8.53 37.16 57.94
C SER A 102 -9.35 36.61 56.77
N LEU A 103 -8.73 36.47 55.59
CA LEU A 103 -9.38 35.94 54.39
C LEU A 103 -9.65 34.43 54.49
N TRP A 104 -9.01 33.70 55.40
CA TRP A 104 -9.01 32.23 55.42
C TRP A 104 -9.79 31.62 56.60
N GLU A 105 -10.40 32.44 57.46
CA GLU A 105 -11.13 32.00 58.67
C GLU A 105 -12.25 30.99 58.36
N ASP A 106 -12.93 31.18 57.22
CA ASP A 106 -14.05 30.33 56.77
C ASP A 106 -13.61 28.98 56.19
N ASN A 107 -12.29 28.72 56.04
CA ASN A 107 -11.78 27.44 55.53
C ASN A 107 -10.78 26.79 56.49
N GLN A 108 -11.23 25.71 57.14
CA GLN A 108 -10.47 25.00 58.18
C GLN A 108 -9.08 24.49 57.73
N LEU A 109 -8.91 24.10 56.46
CA LEU A 109 -7.62 23.60 55.97
C LEU A 109 -6.66 24.76 55.65
N LEU A 110 -7.15 25.80 54.98
CA LEU A 110 -6.33 26.93 54.58
C LEU A 110 -5.87 27.75 55.79
N LEU A 111 -6.71 27.87 56.83
CA LEU A 111 -6.34 28.55 58.07
C LEU A 111 -5.13 27.89 58.75
N LEU A 112 -5.03 26.56 58.73
CA LEU A 112 -3.93 25.79 59.34
C LEU A 112 -2.61 25.87 58.57
N MET A 113 -2.63 26.30 57.31
CA MET A 113 -1.45 26.42 56.46
C MET A 113 -0.75 27.76 56.69
N ASN A 114 0.57 27.79 56.61
CA ASN A 114 1.31 29.06 56.52
C ASN A 114 1.17 29.68 55.10
N PRO A 115 1.57 30.94 54.88
CA PRO A 115 1.39 31.61 53.59
C PRO A 115 1.98 30.85 52.38
N GLU A 116 3.16 30.26 52.51
CA GLU A 116 3.80 29.49 51.42
C GLU A 116 3.05 28.17 51.14
N GLU A 117 2.58 27.50 52.19
CA GLU A 117 1.76 26.29 52.05
C GLU A 117 0.40 26.59 51.40
N ARG A 118 -0.25 27.70 51.76
CA ARG A 118 -1.50 28.16 51.12
C ARG A 118 -1.27 28.44 49.64
N LYS A 119 -0.20 29.17 49.33
CA LYS A 119 0.20 29.52 47.97
C LYS A 119 0.42 28.28 47.12
N GLU A 120 1.25 27.33 47.58
CA GLU A 120 1.50 26.09 46.85
C GLU A 120 0.20 25.28 46.67
N PHE A 121 -0.60 25.16 47.72
CA PHE A 121 -1.83 24.37 47.68
C PHE A 121 -2.86 24.92 46.69
N ILE A 122 -3.13 26.23 46.74
CA ILE A 122 -4.08 26.90 45.84
C ILE A 122 -3.53 26.95 44.41
N HIS A 123 -2.24 27.23 44.24
CA HIS A 123 -1.58 27.24 42.93
C HIS A 123 -1.74 25.89 42.24
N GLN A 124 -1.49 24.77 42.93
CA GLN A 124 -1.68 23.41 42.40
C GLN A 124 -3.13 23.13 42.01
N ILE A 125 -4.11 23.63 42.78
CA ILE A 125 -5.53 23.50 42.42
C ILE A 125 -5.82 24.27 41.12
N PHE A 126 -5.43 25.53 41.03
CA PHE A 126 -5.63 26.34 39.83
C PHE A 126 -4.90 25.75 38.61
N ASP A 127 -3.70 25.22 38.81
CA ASP A 127 -2.95 24.52 37.78
C ASP A 127 -3.67 23.27 37.30
N PHE A 128 -4.28 22.50 38.20
CA PHE A 128 -5.09 21.35 37.82
C PHE A 128 -6.30 21.74 36.98
N LEU A 129 -7.01 22.82 37.33
CA LEU A 129 -8.13 23.35 36.54
C LEU A 129 -7.64 23.79 35.15
N ARG A 130 -6.61 24.65 35.12
CA ARG A 130 -6.00 25.19 33.89
C ARG A 130 -5.50 24.08 32.96
N LYS A 131 -4.68 23.16 33.48
CA LYS A 131 -4.10 22.03 32.73
C LYS A 131 -5.16 21.04 32.25
N SER A 132 -6.32 21.00 32.89
CA SER A 132 -7.49 20.22 32.48
C SER A 132 -8.37 20.94 31.44
N TYR A 133 -7.99 22.16 31.03
CA TYR A 133 -8.77 23.04 30.16
C TYR A 133 -10.13 23.46 30.77
N ALA A 134 -10.21 23.50 32.10
CA ALA A 134 -11.40 23.94 32.82
C ALA A 134 -11.38 25.46 32.99
N LEU A 135 -11.56 26.17 31.88
CA LEU A 135 -11.40 27.62 31.79
C LEU A 135 -12.74 28.32 31.51
N HIS A 136 -12.99 29.42 32.22
CA HIS A 136 -14.13 30.30 32.00
C HIS A 136 -13.66 31.61 31.35
N TYR A 137 -14.17 31.89 30.15
CA TYR A 137 -13.90 33.10 29.39
C TYR A 137 -14.97 33.28 28.32
N SER A 138 -15.33 34.53 28.00
CA SER A 138 -16.39 34.83 27.01
C SER A 138 -16.09 34.25 25.63
N MET A 139 -14.82 34.22 25.20
CA MET A 139 -14.45 33.59 23.92
C MET A 139 -14.59 32.06 23.92
N LEU A 140 -14.65 31.42 25.09
CA LEU A 140 -14.79 29.96 25.21
C LEU A 140 -16.26 29.51 25.31
N GLU A 141 -17.22 30.42 25.19
CA GLU A 141 -18.64 30.08 25.11
C GLU A 141 -18.95 29.36 23.79
N PRO A 142 -19.80 28.31 23.79
CA PRO A 142 -20.02 27.52 22.58
C PRO A 142 -20.52 28.31 21.36
N SER A 143 -21.39 29.30 21.55
CA SER A 143 -21.88 30.19 20.50
C SER A 143 -20.73 31.02 19.88
N VAL A 144 -19.91 31.62 20.73
CA VAL A 144 -18.77 32.47 20.34
C VAL A 144 -17.67 31.65 19.66
N ILE A 145 -17.37 30.45 20.16
CA ILE A 145 -16.45 29.51 19.53
C ILE A 145 -16.90 29.22 18.09
N ASN A 146 -18.17 28.87 17.88
CA ASN A 146 -18.69 28.55 16.55
C ASN A 146 -18.64 29.76 15.62
N GLN A 147 -19.02 30.95 16.10
CA GLN A 147 -18.94 32.20 15.34
C GLN A 147 -17.50 32.53 14.94
N ASN A 148 -16.57 32.53 15.90
CA ASN A 148 -15.17 32.86 15.63
C ASN A 148 -14.48 31.79 14.77
N THR A 149 -14.87 30.52 14.89
CA THR A 149 -14.37 29.45 14.02
C THR A 149 -14.70 29.76 12.56
N ASN A 150 -15.95 30.14 12.27
CA ASN A 150 -16.37 30.51 10.90
C ASN A 150 -15.63 31.78 10.43
N LYS A 151 -15.58 32.82 11.27
CA LYS A 151 -14.88 34.08 10.98
C LYS A 151 -13.39 33.85 10.65
N ILE A 152 -12.70 33.03 11.45
CA ILE A 152 -11.30 32.65 11.24
C ILE A 152 -11.13 31.94 9.89
N ARG A 153 -11.99 30.96 9.59
CA ARG A 153 -11.95 30.23 8.32
C ARG A 153 -12.24 31.12 7.12
N GLU A 154 -13.13 32.09 7.23
CA GLU A 154 -13.51 33.00 6.15
C GLU A 154 -12.44 34.06 5.86
N LYS A 155 -11.79 34.60 6.89
CA LYS A 155 -10.84 35.72 6.75
C LYS A 155 -9.38 35.30 6.67
N LEU A 156 -9.00 34.22 7.36
CA LEU A 156 -7.61 33.80 7.45
C LEU A 156 -7.30 32.69 6.45
N ARG A 157 -6.07 32.69 5.92
CA ARG A 157 -5.57 31.70 4.96
C ARG A 157 -4.55 30.77 5.59
N GLU A 158 -4.29 29.66 4.93
CA GLU A 158 -3.24 28.74 5.34
C GLU A 158 -1.86 29.43 5.35
N PRO A 159 -0.98 29.10 6.33
CA PRO A 159 -1.17 28.12 7.41
C PRO A 159 -1.79 28.71 8.70
N TRP A 160 -2.23 29.97 8.68
CA TRP A 160 -2.72 30.71 9.85
C TRP A 160 -4.23 30.72 9.94
N THR A 161 -4.86 29.55 9.84
CA THR A 161 -6.31 29.39 9.95
C THR A 161 -6.64 28.09 10.70
N LEU A 162 -7.92 27.80 10.86
CA LEU A 162 -8.39 26.50 11.36
C LEU A 162 -8.76 25.62 10.18
N ASP A 163 -8.16 24.44 10.08
CA ASP A 163 -8.60 23.42 9.12
C ASP A 163 -10.09 23.08 9.36
N ASP A 164 -10.81 22.54 8.36
CA ASP A 164 -12.23 22.18 8.56
C ASP A 164 -12.45 21.08 9.63
N SER A 165 -11.42 20.25 9.85
CA SER A 165 -11.36 19.24 10.91
C SER A 165 -10.89 19.79 12.25
N ASP A 166 -10.17 20.92 12.24
CA ASP A 166 -9.76 21.56 13.48
C ASP A 166 -11.00 22.10 14.16
N LYS A 167 -11.30 21.54 15.34
CA LYS A 167 -12.32 22.06 16.23
C LYS A 167 -11.61 22.73 17.39
N ILE A 168 -11.97 23.98 17.66
CA ILE A 168 -11.66 24.57 18.96
C ILE A 168 -12.42 23.75 20.00
N GLU A 169 -11.67 23.11 20.90
CA GLU A 169 -12.26 22.29 21.95
C GLU A 169 -13.10 23.16 22.88
N TYR A 170 -14.23 22.62 23.35
CA TYR A 170 -15.01 23.26 24.39
C TYR A 170 -14.31 23.09 25.74
N PRO A 171 -14.37 24.10 26.63
CA PRO A 171 -13.75 24.02 27.93
C PRO A 171 -14.37 22.89 28.77
N THR A 172 -13.52 22.22 29.55
CA THR A 172 -13.98 21.19 30.48
C THR A 172 -14.58 21.83 31.73
N HIS A 173 -15.29 21.05 32.53
CA HIS A 173 -15.76 21.46 33.84
C HIS A 173 -15.26 20.47 34.89
N ILE A 174 -14.80 20.98 36.04
CA ILE A 174 -14.47 20.10 37.16
C ILE A 174 -15.77 19.69 37.86
N ARG A 175 -16.01 18.37 37.92
CA ARG A 175 -17.16 17.78 38.62
C ARG A 175 -16.69 17.04 39.87
N ILE A 176 -17.37 17.28 40.99
CA ILE A 176 -17.13 16.54 42.24
C ILE A 176 -17.88 15.21 42.22
N GLU A 177 -19.06 15.19 41.60
CA GLU A 177 -19.96 14.03 41.55
C GLU A 177 -20.26 13.59 40.12
N LYS A 178 -20.86 12.39 39.98
CA LYS A 178 -21.34 11.92 38.68
C LYS A 178 -22.57 12.73 38.27
N LEU A 179 -22.58 13.18 37.02
CA LEU A 179 -23.65 13.99 36.44
C LEU A 179 -24.72 13.10 35.81
N SER A 180 -25.95 13.59 35.71
CA SER A 180 -27.03 12.87 35.03
C SER A 180 -26.75 12.70 33.53
N ARG A 181 -27.37 11.69 32.89
CA ARG A 181 -27.32 11.54 31.43
C ARG A 181 -27.91 12.76 30.69
N SER A 182 -28.89 13.44 31.30
CA SER A 182 -29.48 14.68 30.76
C SER A 182 -28.57 15.91 30.90
N ALA A 183 -27.57 15.89 31.78
CA ALA A 183 -26.51 16.89 31.87
C ALA A 183 -25.36 16.64 30.85
N GLY A 184 -25.48 15.61 30.01
CA GLY A 184 -24.43 15.00 29.17
C GLY A 184 -23.90 15.81 27.97
N PHE A 185 -24.04 17.13 27.97
CA PHE A 185 -23.56 17.99 26.88
C PHE A 185 -22.25 18.75 27.19
N PHE A 186 -21.61 18.53 28.36
CA PHE A 186 -20.35 19.21 28.72
C PHE A 186 -19.21 18.21 28.97
N TYR A 187 -18.02 18.53 28.44
CA TYR A 187 -16.78 17.83 28.77
C TYR A 187 -16.46 18.05 30.25
N SER A 188 -16.09 17.01 30.99
CA SER A 188 -15.81 17.13 32.41
C SER A 188 -14.63 16.28 32.87
N GLU A 189 -13.94 16.80 33.88
CA GLU A 189 -12.84 16.14 34.58
C GLU A 189 -13.22 15.89 36.03
N SER A 190 -12.81 14.75 36.58
CA SER A 190 -13.28 14.33 37.91
C SER A 190 -12.41 14.91 39.03
N GLY A 191 -13.05 15.67 39.92
CA GLY A 191 -12.55 16.07 41.24
C GLY A 191 -13.12 15.23 42.39
N SER A 192 -13.65 14.03 42.10
CA SER A 192 -14.31 13.18 43.09
C SER A 192 -13.34 12.55 44.11
N TYR A 193 -13.88 11.98 45.19
CA TYR A 193 -13.12 11.32 46.28
C TYR A 193 -12.02 10.33 45.80
N GLN A 194 -12.25 9.61 44.70
CA GLN A 194 -11.30 8.60 44.17
C GLN A 194 -10.36 9.15 43.09
N SER A 195 -10.63 10.35 42.57
CA SER A 195 -9.82 10.99 41.53
C SER A 195 -8.40 11.29 42.02
N VAL A 196 -7.49 11.57 41.08
CA VAL A 196 -6.13 12.05 41.39
C VAL A 196 -6.17 13.37 42.17
N PHE A 197 -7.10 14.25 41.82
CA PHE A 197 -7.37 15.51 42.52
C PHE A 197 -7.83 15.27 43.96
N GLY A 198 -8.86 14.45 44.16
CA GLY A 198 -9.36 14.15 45.51
C GLY A 198 -8.36 13.40 46.37
N ARG A 199 -7.50 12.56 45.77
CA ARG A 199 -6.37 11.94 46.49
C ARG A 199 -5.31 12.95 46.93
N TYR A 200 -5.03 13.98 46.13
CA TYR A 200 -4.14 15.07 46.52
C TYR A 200 -4.71 15.84 47.72
N ILE A 201 -5.95 16.33 47.61
CA ILE A 201 -6.64 17.08 48.67
C ILE A 201 -6.63 16.31 50.00
N LYS A 202 -7.03 15.04 49.99
CA LYS A 202 -7.06 14.21 51.21
C LYS A 202 -5.68 13.99 51.82
N ASN A 203 -4.66 13.80 50.97
CA ASN A 203 -3.30 13.62 51.46
C ASN A 203 -2.74 14.91 52.07
N THR A 204 -3.04 16.07 51.48
CA THR A 204 -2.67 17.36 52.04
C THR A 204 -3.40 17.61 53.35
N ALA A 205 -4.73 17.40 53.40
CA ALA A 205 -5.51 17.54 54.63
C ALA A 205 -5.00 16.64 55.78
N LYS A 206 -4.59 15.41 55.45
CA LYS A 206 -3.99 14.49 56.43
C LYS A 206 -2.69 15.02 57.06
N LYS A 207 -1.89 15.81 56.34
CA LYS A 207 -0.67 16.44 56.90
C LYS A 207 -0.99 17.44 58.02
N PHE A 208 -2.17 18.06 57.96
CA PHE A 208 -2.68 19.02 58.95
C PHE A 208 -3.67 18.37 59.93
N ASN A 209 -3.63 17.04 60.08
CA ASN A 209 -4.50 16.28 60.98
C ASN A 209 -6.01 16.37 60.70
N LEU A 210 -6.42 16.74 59.48
CA LEU A 210 -7.82 16.74 59.05
C LEU A 210 -8.16 15.41 58.34
N ASP A 211 -9.07 14.62 58.92
CA ASP A 211 -9.46 13.31 58.37
C ASP A 211 -10.66 13.43 57.42
N LEU A 212 -10.37 13.60 56.13
CA LEU A 212 -11.38 13.61 55.05
C LEU A 212 -11.74 12.20 54.55
N LYS A 213 -11.83 11.22 55.46
CA LYS A 213 -12.23 9.84 55.13
C LYS A 213 -13.73 9.75 54.92
N GLY A 214 -14.13 9.13 53.81
CA GLY A 214 -15.54 8.97 53.44
C GLY A 214 -15.98 9.98 52.39
N LYS A 215 -16.87 9.54 51.50
CA LYS A 215 -17.28 10.30 50.31
C LYS A 215 -18.04 11.58 50.68
N ASN A 216 -18.96 11.52 51.66
CA ASN A 216 -19.81 12.65 52.02
C ASN A 216 -18.99 13.77 52.68
N ILE A 217 -18.14 13.43 53.66
CA ILE A 217 -17.24 14.37 54.35
C ILE A 217 -16.32 15.08 53.34
N TYR A 218 -15.75 14.33 52.40
CA TYR A 218 -14.94 14.91 51.33
C TYR A 218 -15.75 15.83 50.41
N ASN A 219 -16.98 15.44 50.03
CA ASN A 219 -17.83 16.25 49.15
C ASN A 219 -18.22 17.58 49.82
N GLU A 220 -18.62 17.56 51.09
CA GLU A 220 -18.91 18.77 51.86
C GLU A 220 -17.69 19.70 51.92
N PHE A 221 -16.52 19.15 52.27
CA PHE A 221 -15.27 19.91 52.32
C PHE A 221 -14.90 20.52 50.95
N ILE A 222 -14.96 19.75 49.87
CA ILE A 222 -14.52 20.23 48.57
C ILE A 222 -15.50 21.23 47.96
N TYR A 223 -16.81 21.09 48.19
CA TYR A 223 -17.77 22.12 47.80
C TYR A 223 -17.53 23.42 48.57
N SER A 224 -17.30 23.35 49.89
CA SER A 224 -16.93 24.52 50.70
C SER A 224 -15.66 25.21 50.17
N LEU A 225 -14.60 24.45 49.87
CA LEU A 225 -13.36 24.99 49.31
C LEU A 225 -13.58 25.64 47.93
N MET A 226 -14.31 24.99 47.03
CA MET A 226 -14.55 25.51 45.68
C MET A 226 -15.47 26.73 45.69
N ASP A 227 -16.46 26.75 46.59
CA ASP A 227 -17.35 27.89 46.78
C ASP A 227 -16.60 29.09 47.38
N PHE A 228 -15.73 28.86 48.35
CA PHE A 228 -14.82 29.88 48.88
C PHE A 228 -13.97 30.50 47.76
N LEU A 229 -13.31 29.68 46.93
CA LEU A 229 -12.51 30.15 45.79
C LEU A 229 -13.36 30.84 44.71
N THR A 230 -14.66 30.54 44.64
CA THR A 230 -15.61 31.25 43.76
C THR A 230 -15.95 32.63 44.32
N GLN A 231 -16.21 32.74 45.63
CA GLN A 231 -16.50 34.01 46.31
C GLN A 231 -15.30 34.95 46.29
N ALA A 232 -14.08 34.41 46.45
CA ALA A 232 -12.84 35.16 46.32
C ALA A 232 -12.53 35.61 44.88
N GLY A 233 -13.32 35.16 43.89
CA GLY A 233 -13.32 35.70 42.53
C GLY A 233 -12.52 34.90 41.49
N TRP A 234 -11.73 33.90 41.88
CA TRP A 234 -10.91 33.12 40.93
C TRP A 234 -11.69 32.08 40.12
N LEU A 235 -12.74 31.50 40.70
CA LEU A 235 -13.53 30.44 40.05
C LEU A 235 -14.89 30.95 39.55
N TYR A 236 -15.38 30.31 38.50
CA TYR A 236 -16.77 30.40 38.03
C TYR A 236 -17.47 29.07 38.33
N ARG A 237 -18.69 29.13 38.85
CA ARG A 237 -19.52 27.95 39.14
C ARG A 237 -20.83 27.98 38.36
N LYS A 238 -21.31 26.79 37.99
CA LYS A 238 -22.58 26.61 37.27
C LYS A 238 -23.40 25.45 37.88
N PRO A 239 -24.71 25.63 38.12
CA PRO A 239 -25.57 24.55 38.61
C PRO A 239 -25.86 23.52 37.51
N VAL A 240 -25.79 22.24 37.84
CA VAL A 240 -26.09 21.09 36.98
C VAL A 240 -26.76 19.97 37.77
N LYS A 241 -27.42 19.03 37.11
CA LYS A 241 -28.05 17.88 37.77
C LYS A 241 -27.07 16.72 37.95
N SER A 242 -26.98 16.21 39.17
CA SER A 242 -26.27 14.97 39.51
C SER A 242 -27.01 13.72 39.00
N GLU A 243 -26.34 12.56 39.03
CA GLU A 243 -26.95 11.27 38.67
C GLU A 243 -28.20 10.94 39.51
N THR A 244 -28.27 11.42 40.75
CA THR A 244 -29.42 11.24 41.65
C THR A 244 -30.50 12.31 41.49
N GLY A 245 -30.34 13.26 40.55
CA GLY A 245 -31.31 14.32 40.26
C GLY A 245 -31.16 15.59 41.11
N ASN A 246 -30.27 15.60 42.10
CA ASN A 246 -29.98 16.79 42.93
C ASN A 246 -29.21 17.85 42.14
N GLU A 247 -29.46 19.12 42.41
CA GLU A 247 -28.67 20.23 41.88
C GLU A 247 -27.29 20.28 42.56
N VAL A 248 -26.23 20.23 41.76
CA VAL A 248 -24.83 20.28 42.19
C VAL A 248 -24.06 21.27 41.33
N PHE A 249 -22.94 21.79 41.83
CA PHE A 249 -22.13 22.76 41.10
C PHE A 249 -20.96 22.10 40.37
N VAL A 250 -20.62 22.67 39.22
CA VAL A 250 -19.37 22.41 38.50
C VAL A 250 -18.56 23.70 38.38
N TYR A 251 -17.23 23.57 38.30
CA TYR A 251 -16.30 24.68 38.47
C TYR A 251 -15.34 24.83 37.29
N GLN A 252 -14.97 26.07 37.01
CA GLN A 252 -13.97 26.48 36.01
C GLN A 252 -13.13 27.64 36.57
N LEU A 253 -11.87 27.72 36.17
CA LEU A 253 -10.96 28.80 36.50
C LEU A 253 -11.20 29.98 35.54
N LYS A 254 -11.35 31.19 36.06
CA LYS A 254 -11.50 32.36 35.19
C LYS A 254 -10.17 32.73 34.53
N VAL A 255 -10.19 32.99 33.22
CA VAL A 255 -8.97 33.32 32.46
C VAL A 255 -8.38 34.67 32.88
N ASP A 256 -9.20 35.60 33.38
CA ASP A 256 -8.76 36.90 33.91
C ASP A 256 -7.87 36.80 35.17
N SER A 257 -7.92 35.65 35.84
CA SER A 257 -7.11 35.34 37.01
C SER A 257 -5.71 34.84 36.63
N ILE A 258 -5.46 34.50 35.36
CA ILE A 258 -4.19 33.93 34.90
C ILE A 258 -3.22 35.05 34.53
N LYS A 259 -1.99 34.96 35.05
CA LYS A 259 -0.88 35.84 34.71
C LYS A 259 0.23 35.03 34.06
N TRP A 260 0.64 35.43 32.85
CA TRP A 260 1.75 34.83 32.14
C TRP A 260 3.01 35.60 32.48
N CYS A 261 3.97 34.94 33.11
CA CYS A 261 5.23 35.52 33.54
C CYS A 261 6.40 34.93 32.74
N LYS A 262 7.44 35.71 32.53
CA LYS A 262 8.71 35.21 32.00
C LYS A 262 9.25 34.09 32.90
N GLY A 263 9.62 32.96 32.28
CA GLY A 263 10.31 31.87 32.97
C GLY A 263 11.78 32.20 33.25
N ASP A 264 12.38 31.53 34.22
CA ASP A 264 13.78 31.73 34.62
C ASP A 264 14.77 30.93 33.75
N GLY A 265 14.28 30.09 32.83
CA GLY A 265 15.07 29.21 31.97
C GLY A 265 15.64 27.97 32.66
N ILE A 266 15.38 27.76 33.96
CA ILE A 266 16.04 26.74 34.78
C ILE A 266 15.02 25.87 35.52
N THR A 267 13.99 26.49 36.09
CA THR A 267 13.06 25.85 37.03
C THR A 267 11.76 25.46 36.35
N ILE A 268 11.30 24.24 36.61
CA ILE A 268 9.98 23.75 36.17
C ILE A 268 9.16 23.42 37.42
N ILE A 269 7.96 24.00 37.54
CA ILE A 269 7.04 23.73 38.64
C ILE A 269 6.46 22.31 38.47
N PRO A 270 6.65 21.39 39.44
CA PRO A 270 6.12 20.03 39.36
C PRO A 270 4.59 20.01 39.52
N ASP A 271 3.91 19.15 38.75
CA ASP A 271 2.47 18.86 38.91
C ASP A 271 2.29 17.82 40.03
N LEU A 272 2.03 18.28 41.25
CA LEU A 272 1.94 17.43 42.45
C LEU A 272 0.64 16.59 42.49
N ILE A 273 -0.38 16.98 41.72
CA ILE A 273 -1.66 16.29 41.69
C ILE A 273 -1.59 15.04 40.80
N LYS A 274 -0.96 15.14 39.63
CA LYS A 274 -0.89 14.01 38.67
C LYS A 274 0.45 13.27 38.64
N HIS A 275 1.58 13.86 39.08
CA HIS A 275 2.86 13.15 39.20
C HIS A 275 3.14 12.74 40.65
N ARG A 276 2.99 11.45 40.95
CA ARG A 276 3.50 10.86 42.18
C ARG A 276 4.77 10.09 41.90
N SER A 277 5.86 10.52 42.50
CA SER A 277 7.06 9.69 42.63
C SER A 277 7.40 9.56 44.11
N TYR A 278 7.78 8.36 44.53
CA TYR A 278 8.27 8.10 45.88
C TYR A 278 9.63 8.80 46.14
N ARG A 279 10.34 9.17 45.06
CA ARG A 279 11.56 10.00 45.10
C ARG A 279 11.29 11.33 44.39
N PRO A 280 11.71 12.49 44.93
CA PRO A 280 11.57 13.76 44.24
C PRO A 280 12.31 13.69 42.90
N LEU A 281 11.56 13.70 41.79
CA LEU A 281 12.11 13.85 40.45
C LEU A 281 12.17 15.34 40.17
N THR A 282 13.37 15.90 40.06
CA THR A 282 13.56 17.25 39.53
C THR A 282 13.43 17.17 38.00
N PRO A 283 12.33 17.67 37.40
CA PRO A 283 12.20 17.71 35.95
C PRO A 283 13.34 18.52 35.34
N LYS A 284 14.00 17.98 34.30
CA LYS A 284 15.04 18.69 33.55
C LYS A 284 14.43 19.41 32.35
N VAL A 285 14.90 20.62 32.10
CA VAL A 285 14.53 21.41 30.92
C VAL A 285 14.99 20.72 29.65
N ASN A 286 14.14 20.76 28.62
CA ASN A 286 14.52 20.31 27.29
C ASN A 286 15.29 21.43 26.55
N GLU A 287 16.62 21.38 26.59
CA GLU A 287 17.51 22.40 26.01
C GLU A 287 17.33 22.60 24.49
N TYR A 288 16.92 21.56 23.77
CA TYR A 288 16.66 21.69 22.33
C TYR A 288 15.44 22.58 22.10
N PHE A 289 14.31 22.28 22.75
CA PHE A 289 13.08 23.05 22.56
C PHE A 289 13.17 24.44 23.19
N GLN A 290 13.89 24.58 24.30
CA GLN A 290 14.21 25.89 24.87
C GLN A 290 14.90 26.79 23.84
N ARG A 291 15.99 26.31 23.21
CA ARG A 291 16.67 27.05 22.14
C ARG A 291 15.75 27.26 20.94
N PHE A 292 15.02 26.23 20.51
CA PHE A 292 14.12 26.30 19.34
C PHE A 292 12.99 27.33 19.50
N TYR A 293 12.49 27.53 20.71
CA TYR A 293 11.50 28.56 21.03
C TYR A 293 12.13 29.93 21.33
N GLN A 294 13.44 30.06 21.35
CA GLN A 294 14.13 31.36 21.45
C GLN A 294 14.69 31.86 20.10
N ILE A 295 14.57 31.05 19.05
CA ILE A 295 14.97 31.42 17.69
C ILE A 295 14.18 32.64 17.21
N ASP A 296 14.88 33.64 16.64
CA ASP A 296 14.23 34.71 15.89
C ASP A 296 13.82 34.20 14.49
N TYR A 297 12.56 33.78 14.36
CA TYR A 297 12.03 33.30 13.08
C TYR A 297 11.96 34.38 11.99
N ARG A 298 12.17 35.67 12.32
CA ARG A 298 12.20 36.76 11.33
C ARG A 298 13.52 36.82 10.57
N THR A 299 14.60 36.34 11.18
CA THR A 299 15.93 36.28 10.53
C THR A 299 16.13 34.99 9.75
N LEU A 300 15.26 34.00 9.95
CA LEU A 300 15.28 32.75 9.21
C LEU A 300 14.49 32.87 7.91
N LYS A 301 15.02 32.24 6.86
CA LYS A 301 14.23 31.97 5.65
C LYS A 301 13.01 31.13 6.04
N PRO A 302 11.80 31.46 5.56
CA PRO A 302 10.64 30.59 5.74
C PRO A 302 10.95 29.19 5.22
N LEU A 303 10.97 28.19 6.11
CA LEU A 303 11.17 26.80 5.72
C LEU A 303 9.81 26.17 5.42
N GLU A 304 9.55 25.94 4.14
CA GLU A 304 8.43 25.15 3.67
C GLU A 304 8.90 23.75 3.23
N GLY A 305 8.15 22.74 3.67
CA GLY A 305 8.38 21.34 3.30
C GLY A 305 7.27 20.84 2.38
N ARG A 306 7.62 20.22 1.25
CA ARG A 306 6.65 19.61 0.33
C ARG A 306 7.08 18.21 -0.09
N GLU A 307 6.13 17.36 -0.47
CA GLU A 307 6.46 16.02 -0.94
C GLU A 307 6.78 15.99 -2.44
N HIS A 308 7.62 15.05 -2.84
CA HIS A 308 7.93 14.76 -4.22
C HIS A 308 7.85 13.24 -4.44
N THR A 309 6.71 12.79 -4.95
CA THR A 309 6.43 11.36 -5.17
C THR A 309 5.83 11.17 -6.56
N GLY A 310 5.89 9.95 -7.10
CA GLY A 310 5.30 9.64 -8.41
C GLY A 310 3.78 9.81 -8.46
N GLN A 311 3.15 10.08 -7.32
CA GLN A 311 1.71 10.18 -7.13
C GLN A 311 1.23 11.63 -7.23
N ILE A 312 2.15 12.60 -7.12
CA ILE A 312 1.82 14.01 -7.29
C ILE A 312 1.73 14.31 -8.78
N ASN A 313 0.69 15.06 -9.16
CA ASN A 313 0.52 15.57 -10.51
C ASN A 313 1.84 16.17 -11.04
N SER A 314 2.20 15.84 -12.27
CA SER A 314 3.44 16.29 -12.92
C SER A 314 3.62 17.81 -12.91
N GLN A 315 2.55 18.60 -13.02
CA GLN A 315 2.62 20.06 -12.95
C GLN A 315 3.02 20.52 -11.55
N LYS A 316 2.31 20.04 -10.52
CA LYS A 316 2.66 20.29 -9.11
C LYS A 316 4.09 19.85 -8.79
N ARG A 317 4.58 18.74 -9.37
CA ARG A 317 5.98 18.30 -9.23
C ARG A 317 6.95 19.30 -9.84
N ARG A 318 6.74 19.72 -11.10
CA ARG A 318 7.59 20.73 -11.77
C ARG A 318 7.60 22.06 -11.03
N ASP A 319 6.43 22.49 -10.55
CA ASP A 319 6.31 23.70 -9.74
C ASP A 319 7.11 23.55 -8.44
N ARG A 320 7.00 22.41 -7.75
CA ARG A 320 7.81 22.12 -6.54
C ARG A 320 9.30 22.04 -6.83
N GLU A 321 9.71 21.46 -7.96
CA GLU A 321 11.11 21.40 -8.38
C GLU A 321 11.66 22.81 -8.65
N ARG A 322 10.90 23.67 -9.35
CA ARG A 322 11.24 25.08 -9.56
C ARG A 322 11.32 25.83 -8.23
N ASP A 323 10.27 25.74 -7.42
CA ASP A 323 10.18 26.45 -6.15
C ASP A 323 11.26 25.97 -5.16
N PHE A 324 11.68 24.71 -5.24
CA PHE A 324 12.83 24.19 -4.48
C PHE A 324 14.17 24.70 -5.01
N ARG A 325 14.35 24.80 -6.33
CA ARG A 325 15.54 25.39 -6.97
C ARG A 325 15.69 26.88 -6.65
N GLU A 326 14.59 27.62 -6.62
CA GLU A 326 14.55 29.03 -6.18
C GLU A 326 14.65 29.16 -4.64
N GLY A 327 14.60 28.02 -3.93
CA GLY A 327 14.67 27.92 -2.49
C GLY A 327 13.43 28.44 -1.75
N ILE A 328 12.33 28.71 -2.46
CA ILE A 328 11.01 28.99 -1.86
C ILE A 328 10.58 27.80 -0.99
N ILE A 329 10.74 26.58 -1.53
CA ILE A 329 10.65 25.34 -0.76
C ILE A 329 12.03 25.06 -0.15
N GLY A 330 12.10 24.96 1.17
CA GLY A 330 13.35 24.70 1.89
C GLY A 330 13.66 23.21 2.08
N ALA A 331 12.65 22.34 1.96
CA ALA A 331 12.81 20.90 2.09
C ALA A 331 11.84 20.14 1.16
N LEU A 332 12.36 19.15 0.43
CA LEU A 332 11.55 18.20 -0.31
C LEU A 332 11.61 16.81 0.34
N PHE A 333 10.44 16.20 0.56
CA PHE A 333 10.29 14.83 1.06
C PHE A 333 10.05 13.88 -0.12
N CYS A 334 11.10 13.19 -0.54
CA CYS A 334 11.12 12.50 -1.82
C CYS A 334 10.92 10.98 -1.66
N SER A 335 10.19 10.38 -2.59
CA SER A 335 10.27 8.94 -2.87
C SER A 335 11.48 8.65 -3.79
N PRO A 336 11.65 7.43 -4.34
CA PRO A 336 12.67 7.16 -5.35
C PRO A 336 12.62 8.03 -6.62
N THR A 337 11.59 8.88 -6.77
CA THR A 337 11.46 9.81 -7.92
C THR A 337 12.64 10.77 -8.10
N MET A 338 13.38 11.04 -7.04
CA MET A 338 14.58 11.91 -7.07
C MET A 338 15.88 11.10 -7.18
N GLU A 339 15.81 9.77 -7.25
CA GLU A 339 16.96 8.92 -7.57
C GLU A 339 17.34 9.00 -9.06
N LEU A 340 16.40 9.41 -9.92
CA LEU A 340 16.57 9.54 -11.37
C LEU A 340 16.71 11.01 -11.81
N GLY A 341 17.77 11.30 -12.57
CA GLY A 341 17.91 12.40 -13.55
C GLY A 341 17.65 13.87 -13.20
N ILE A 342 17.02 14.24 -12.08
CA ILE A 342 16.66 15.64 -11.81
C ILE A 342 17.91 16.40 -11.35
N ASP A 343 18.26 17.46 -12.09
CA ASP A 343 19.41 18.31 -11.78
C ASP A 343 19.02 19.44 -10.81
N ILE A 344 19.67 19.41 -9.65
CA ILE A 344 19.53 20.39 -8.57
C ILE A 344 20.96 20.74 -8.15
N SER A 345 21.51 21.77 -8.78
CA SER A 345 22.91 22.17 -8.65
C SER A 345 23.33 22.55 -7.23
N ASP A 346 22.38 22.96 -6.38
CA ASP A 346 22.67 23.66 -5.12
C ASP A 346 22.24 22.87 -3.86
N LEU A 347 22.02 21.55 -3.96
CA LEU A 347 21.58 20.76 -2.80
C LEU A 347 22.72 20.57 -1.79
N SER A 348 22.56 21.15 -0.59
CA SER A 348 23.58 21.07 0.48
C SER A 348 23.36 19.91 1.45
N ILE A 349 22.12 19.42 1.61
CA ILE A 349 21.76 18.41 2.62
C ILE A 349 20.87 17.33 2.01
N VAL A 350 21.25 16.07 2.19
CA VAL A 350 20.41 14.90 1.92
C VAL A 350 20.16 14.17 3.23
N HIS A 351 18.89 14.06 3.62
CA HIS A 351 18.46 13.32 4.80
C HIS A 351 17.68 12.07 4.39
N MET A 352 18.29 10.91 4.61
CA MET A 352 17.69 9.60 4.41
C MET A 352 17.06 9.11 5.71
N ARG A 353 15.73 8.98 5.72
CA ARG A 353 14.97 8.53 6.91
C ARG A 353 15.31 7.10 7.35
N ASN A 354 15.65 6.23 6.41
CA ASN A 354 16.09 4.85 6.65
C ASN A 354 17.31 4.58 5.76
N VAL A 355 18.06 3.53 6.06
CA VAL A 355 19.12 3.05 5.17
C VAL A 355 18.49 2.58 3.83
N PRO A 356 18.95 3.07 2.67
CA PRO A 356 18.47 2.62 1.36
C PRO A 356 18.63 1.11 1.16
N PRO A 357 17.81 0.47 0.31
CA PRO A 357 17.82 -0.99 0.14
C PRO A 357 19.16 -1.56 -0.38
N SER A 358 19.89 -0.78 -1.18
CA SER A 358 21.18 -1.17 -1.77
C SER A 358 22.19 -0.01 -1.81
N PRO A 359 23.50 -0.31 -1.95
CA PRO A 359 24.54 0.69 -2.18
C PRO A 359 24.29 1.57 -3.40
N SER A 360 23.75 1.01 -4.50
CA SER A 360 23.37 1.79 -5.70
C SER A 360 22.35 2.87 -5.37
N ASN A 361 21.28 2.52 -4.63
CA ASN A 361 20.29 3.52 -4.19
C ASN A 361 20.93 4.57 -3.27
N TYR A 362 21.87 4.16 -2.40
CA TYR A 362 22.59 5.10 -1.53
C TYR A 362 23.43 6.09 -2.34
N ALA A 363 24.23 5.62 -3.30
CA ALA A 363 25.05 6.45 -4.18
C ALA A 363 24.20 7.41 -5.01
N GLN A 364 23.09 6.93 -5.59
CA GLN A 364 22.17 7.77 -6.37
C GLN A 364 21.49 8.87 -5.54
N ARG A 365 21.14 8.57 -4.27
CA ARG A 365 20.51 9.55 -3.35
C ARG A 365 21.53 10.54 -2.77
N SER A 366 22.69 10.05 -2.33
CA SER A 366 23.74 10.88 -1.73
C SER A 366 24.41 11.79 -2.76
N GLY A 367 24.66 11.30 -3.99
CA GLY A 367 25.21 12.06 -5.12
C GLY A 367 24.30 13.16 -5.69
N ARG A 368 23.14 13.41 -5.04
CA ARG A 368 22.29 14.57 -5.32
C ARG A 368 22.80 15.83 -4.64
N ALA A 369 23.51 15.71 -3.52
CA ALA A 369 24.13 16.86 -2.86
C ALA A 369 25.60 17.00 -3.27
N GLY A 370 26.12 18.23 -3.18
CA GLY A 370 27.55 18.50 -3.39
C GLY A 370 27.99 18.56 -4.85
N ARG A 371 27.03 18.78 -5.78
CA ARG A 371 27.34 19.14 -7.16
C ARG A 371 27.93 20.55 -7.17
N SER A 372 28.89 20.83 -8.05
CA SER A 372 29.63 22.12 -8.11
C SER A 372 30.73 22.32 -7.06
N GLY A 373 31.16 21.28 -6.35
CA GLY A 373 32.32 21.34 -5.42
C GLY A 373 32.03 21.95 -4.05
N GLN A 374 30.76 22.24 -3.74
CA GLN A 374 30.32 22.66 -2.41
C GLN A 374 30.27 21.48 -1.44
N ALA A 375 30.59 21.74 -0.16
CA ALA A 375 30.47 20.72 0.88
C ALA A 375 29.01 20.28 1.05
N ALA A 376 28.76 18.98 1.06
CA ALA A 376 27.45 18.38 1.25
C ALA A 376 27.38 17.58 2.55
N MET A 377 26.24 17.65 3.22
CA MET A 377 25.93 16.83 4.38
C MET A 377 24.95 15.72 4.01
N VAL A 378 25.39 14.48 4.11
CA VAL A 378 24.54 13.30 3.92
C VAL A 378 24.27 12.67 5.29
N MET A 379 23.01 12.64 5.69
CA MET A 379 22.56 12.05 6.95
C MET A 379 21.70 10.83 6.66
N THR A 380 22.02 9.69 7.28
CA THR A 380 21.19 8.49 7.23
C THR A 380 20.76 8.10 8.63
N TYR A 381 19.45 8.17 8.89
CA TYR A 381 18.88 7.70 10.13
C TYR A 381 18.71 6.17 10.08
N CYS A 382 19.14 5.50 11.14
CA CYS A 382 19.08 4.04 11.27
C CYS A 382 18.11 3.67 12.41
N SER A 383 17.01 3.01 12.06
CA SER A 383 16.02 2.59 13.05
C SER A 383 16.48 1.37 13.85
N ASN A 384 16.31 1.39 15.18
CA ASN A 384 16.59 0.22 16.03
C ASN A 384 15.60 -0.94 15.78
N PHE A 385 14.46 -0.67 15.13
CA PHE A 385 13.44 -1.66 14.81
C PHE A 385 13.66 -2.37 13.46
N SER A 386 14.61 -1.90 12.65
CA SER A 386 14.96 -2.48 11.36
C SER A 386 16.27 -3.27 11.50
N PRO A 387 16.26 -4.61 11.39
CA PRO A 387 17.51 -5.40 11.32
C PRO A 387 18.48 -4.88 10.25
N HIS A 388 17.96 -4.37 9.13
CA HIS A 388 18.74 -3.86 8.01
C HIS A 388 19.50 -2.60 8.40
N ASP A 389 18.80 -1.66 9.03
CA ASP A 389 19.37 -0.41 9.49
C ASP A 389 20.43 -0.67 10.57
N ARG A 390 20.16 -1.60 11.50
CA ARG A 390 21.14 -1.98 12.54
C ARG A 390 22.41 -2.60 11.97
N ASN A 391 22.30 -3.41 10.91
CA ASN A 391 23.46 -4.00 10.24
C ASN A 391 24.38 -2.92 9.67
N TYR A 392 23.82 -2.01 8.87
CA TYR A 392 24.60 -0.94 8.23
C TYR A 392 24.98 0.18 9.19
N PHE A 393 24.31 0.34 10.33
CA PHE A 393 24.78 1.19 11.41
C PHE A 393 26.08 0.66 12.04
N LYS A 394 26.21 -0.66 12.18
CA LYS A 394 27.43 -1.30 12.70
C LYS A 394 28.59 -1.25 11.71
N VAL A 395 28.31 -1.43 10.41
CA VAL A 395 29.34 -1.42 9.35
C VAL A 395 28.92 -0.49 8.20
N PRO A 396 29.05 0.85 8.36
CA PRO A 396 28.57 1.82 7.36
C PRO A 396 29.30 1.73 6.01
N SER A 397 30.57 1.30 6.01
CA SER A 397 31.40 1.24 4.79
C SER A 397 30.81 0.35 3.70
N LYS A 398 30.12 -0.74 4.06
CA LYS A 398 29.46 -1.64 3.10
C LYS A 398 28.35 -0.97 2.29
N MET A 399 27.68 0.03 2.86
CA MET A 399 26.63 0.79 2.16
C MET A 399 27.21 1.95 1.36
N VAL A 400 28.19 2.66 1.93
CA VAL A 400 28.78 3.87 1.32
C VAL A 400 29.71 3.54 0.15
N ALA A 401 30.49 2.46 0.27
CA ALA A 401 31.47 2.03 -0.73
C ALA A 401 31.08 0.72 -1.45
N GLY A 402 29.80 0.30 -1.36
CA GLY A 402 29.35 -0.92 -2.00
C GLY A 402 29.31 -0.81 -3.54
N GLU A 403 29.46 -1.95 -4.23
CA GLU A 403 29.50 -1.99 -5.69
C GLU A 403 28.13 -1.74 -6.33
N VAL A 404 28.13 -1.05 -7.47
CA VAL A 404 26.95 -0.78 -8.29
C VAL A 404 26.94 -1.73 -9.48
N THR A 405 25.99 -2.64 -9.53
CA THR A 405 25.80 -3.57 -10.66
C THR A 405 25.05 -2.88 -11.80
N ALA A 406 25.40 -3.23 -13.05
CA ALA A 406 24.71 -2.72 -14.23
C ALA A 406 23.30 -3.35 -14.36
N PRO A 407 22.27 -2.56 -14.73
CA PRO A 407 20.92 -3.08 -14.97
C PRO A 407 20.89 -3.94 -16.24
N ARG A 408 20.07 -4.99 -16.25
CA ARG A 408 19.93 -5.92 -17.39
C ARG A 408 18.46 -6.08 -17.75
N MET A 409 18.15 -6.29 -19.03
CA MET A 409 16.77 -6.33 -19.58
C MET A 409 16.54 -7.63 -20.34
N ASP A 410 15.38 -8.28 -20.12
CA ASP A 410 14.93 -9.39 -20.97
C ASP A 410 14.06 -8.89 -22.12
N LEU A 411 14.40 -9.29 -23.34
CA LEU A 411 13.71 -8.87 -24.56
C LEU A 411 12.72 -9.93 -25.07
N ILE A 412 12.75 -11.16 -24.55
CA ILE A 412 11.91 -12.29 -24.99
C ILE A 412 10.71 -12.43 -24.06
N ASN A 413 9.88 -11.39 -24.06
CA ASN A 413 8.71 -11.28 -23.22
C ASN A 413 7.44 -11.20 -24.09
N GLU A 414 6.52 -12.15 -23.94
CA GLU A 414 5.32 -12.25 -24.77
C GLU A 414 4.46 -10.98 -24.73
N GLU A 415 4.21 -10.47 -23.52
CA GLU A 415 3.37 -9.29 -23.35
C GLU A 415 4.02 -8.03 -23.92
N LEU A 416 5.34 -7.89 -23.75
CA LEU A 416 6.12 -6.80 -24.34
C LEU A 416 6.01 -6.85 -25.86
N LEU A 417 6.31 -7.99 -26.48
CA LEU A 417 6.24 -8.17 -27.92
C LEU A 417 4.81 -7.95 -28.46
N LYS A 418 3.78 -8.45 -27.76
CA LYS A 418 2.37 -8.23 -28.13
C LYS A 418 2.00 -6.75 -28.12
N SER A 419 2.40 -6.01 -27.08
CA SER A 419 2.13 -4.56 -27.00
C SER A 419 2.83 -3.76 -28.11
N HIS A 420 4.07 -4.13 -28.46
CA HIS A 420 4.80 -3.53 -29.58
C HIS A 420 4.20 -3.92 -30.95
N LEU A 421 3.64 -5.12 -31.09
CA LEU A 421 2.88 -5.52 -32.27
C LEU A 421 1.60 -4.68 -32.41
N HIS A 422 0.84 -4.47 -31.33
CA HIS A 422 -0.31 -3.56 -31.33
C HIS A 422 0.07 -2.13 -31.74
N ALA A 423 1.19 -1.61 -31.20
CA ALA A 423 1.71 -0.30 -31.58
C ALA A 423 2.09 -0.22 -33.08
N SER A 424 2.61 -1.32 -33.64
CA SER A 424 2.93 -1.42 -35.07
C SER A 424 1.67 -1.34 -35.94
N ILE A 425 0.56 -1.94 -35.49
CA ILE A 425 -0.76 -1.85 -36.15
C ILE A 425 -1.27 -0.41 -36.16
N LEU A 426 -1.24 0.28 -35.01
CA LEU A 426 -1.69 1.68 -34.90
C LEU A 426 -0.82 2.66 -35.71
N THR A 427 0.43 2.31 -35.99
CA THR A 427 1.30 3.11 -36.86
C THR A 427 0.81 3.10 -38.31
N ILE A 428 0.20 1.99 -38.76
CA ILE A 428 -0.37 1.87 -40.10
C ILE A 428 -1.79 2.45 -40.15
N ARG A 429 -2.59 2.22 -39.10
CA ARG A 429 -3.96 2.72 -38.97
C ARG A 429 -4.07 3.70 -37.81
N SER A 430 -3.75 4.96 -38.08
CA SER A 430 -3.93 6.04 -37.10
C SER A 430 -5.41 6.32 -36.86
N VAL A 431 -5.82 6.38 -35.59
CA VAL A 431 -7.18 6.73 -35.18
C VAL A 431 -7.21 8.20 -34.74
N THR A 432 -7.98 9.03 -35.46
CA THR A 432 -8.12 10.47 -35.16
C THR A 432 -8.70 10.75 -33.76
N GLY A 433 -9.48 9.82 -33.20
CA GLY A 433 -10.09 9.91 -31.87
C GLY A 433 -9.16 9.61 -30.67
N LEU A 434 -7.93 9.10 -30.87
CA LEU A 434 -7.01 8.78 -29.77
C LEU A 434 -6.26 10.00 -29.21
N ASN A 435 -6.50 11.20 -29.75
CA ASN A 435 -5.67 12.37 -29.47
C ASN A 435 -6.07 13.14 -28.21
N ASN A 436 -7.31 13.05 -27.75
CA ASN A 436 -7.83 13.90 -26.67
C ASN A 436 -8.47 13.10 -25.53
N SER A 437 -9.55 12.37 -25.82
CA SER A 437 -10.37 11.73 -24.79
C SER A 437 -10.71 10.29 -25.13
N LEU A 438 -10.75 9.43 -24.11
CA LEU A 438 -11.33 8.08 -24.25
C LEU A 438 -12.84 8.16 -24.58
N GLY A 439 -13.52 9.23 -24.14
CA GLY A 439 -14.92 9.48 -24.47
C GLY A 439 -15.18 9.85 -25.94
N ASP A 440 -14.13 10.08 -26.74
CA ASP A 440 -14.25 10.30 -28.19
C ASP A 440 -14.29 8.97 -28.95
N ILE A 441 -13.84 7.88 -28.32
CA ILE A 441 -13.73 6.53 -28.90
C ILE A 441 -15.04 5.77 -28.79
N VAL A 442 -15.81 6.01 -27.72
CA VAL A 442 -17.06 5.30 -27.40
C VAL A 442 -18.30 6.13 -27.65
N ASP A 443 -19.43 5.47 -27.88
CA ASP A 443 -20.74 6.09 -27.89
C ASP A 443 -21.21 6.36 -26.45
N LYS A 444 -21.28 7.64 -26.06
CA LYS A 444 -21.66 8.08 -24.72
C LYS A 444 -23.17 8.10 -24.50
N ASP A 445 -23.97 8.02 -25.56
CA ASP A 445 -25.43 8.02 -25.46
C ASP A 445 -25.95 6.63 -25.04
N ALA A 446 -25.23 5.57 -25.39
CA ALA A 446 -25.47 4.19 -24.96
C ALA A 446 -24.79 3.85 -23.62
N LEU A 447 -25.23 4.50 -22.53
CA LEU A 447 -24.62 4.40 -21.18
C LEU A 447 -24.49 2.99 -20.59
N ASP A 448 -25.33 2.04 -21.01
CA ASP A 448 -25.32 0.67 -20.46
C ASP A 448 -24.11 -0.15 -20.93
N SER A 449 -23.63 0.09 -22.17
CA SER A 449 -22.56 -0.69 -22.78
C SER A 449 -21.37 0.14 -23.26
N LEU A 450 -21.55 1.44 -23.55
CA LEU A 450 -20.54 2.36 -24.07
C LEU A 450 -19.70 1.72 -25.21
N PRO A 451 -20.34 1.26 -26.29
CA PRO A 451 -19.65 0.54 -27.36
C PRO A 451 -18.69 1.49 -28.08
N VAL A 452 -17.61 0.94 -28.65
CA VAL A 452 -16.73 1.70 -29.56
C VAL A 452 -17.57 2.23 -30.73
N LYS A 453 -17.35 3.49 -31.15
CA LYS A 453 -18.07 4.10 -32.27
C LYS A 453 -17.75 3.37 -33.59
N GLU A 454 -18.74 3.23 -34.47
CA GLU A 454 -18.58 2.53 -35.75
C GLU A 454 -17.44 3.12 -36.60
N GLU A 455 -17.28 4.45 -36.65
CA GLU A 455 -16.18 5.11 -37.34
C GLU A 455 -14.79 4.64 -36.87
N ILE A 456 -14.64 4.34 -35.59
CA ILE A 456 -13.39 3.84 -35.00
C ILE A 456 -13.22 2.35 -35.31
N LYS A 457 -14.30 1.56 -35.27
CA LYS A 457 -14.25 0.14 -35.66
C LYS A 457 -13.80 -0.01 -37.11
N GLU A 458 -14.35 0.81 -38.00
CA GLU A 458 -13.97 0.84 -39.42
C GLU A 458 -12.50 1.27 -39.61
N ALA A 459 -12.05 2.28 -38.87
CA ALA A 459 -10.66 2.75 -38.95
C ALA A 459 -9.64 1.70 -38.48
N LEU A 460 -10.00 0.85 -37.52
CA LEU A 460 -9.15 -0.22 -36.98
C LEU A 460 -9.25 -1.54 -37.75
N ARG A 461 -10.17 -1.65 -38.72
CA ARG A 461 -10.35 -2.87 -39.51
C ARG A 461 -9.21 -3.03 -40.51
N LEU A 462 -8.46 -4.12 -40.38
CA LEU A 462 -7.33 -4.46 -41.26
C LEU A 462 -7.81 -5.29 -42.47
N SER A 463 -7.33 -4.93 -43.66
CA SER A 463 -7.42 -5.80 -44.84
C SER A 463 -6.38 -6.93 -44.77
N GLU A 464 -6.56 -8.00 -45.55
CA GLU A 464 -5.59 -9.11 -45.60
C GLU A 464 -4.19 -8.65 -46.04
N GLU A 465 -4.11 -7.71 -47.00
CA GLU A 465 -2.84 -7.12 -47.43
C GLU A 465 -2.14 -6.35 -46.29
N GLU A 466 -2.92 -5.65 -45.47
CA GLU A 466 -2.40 -4.91 -44.32
C GLU A 466 -1.91 -5.85 -43.22
N LYS A 467 -2.64 -6.94 -42.94
CA LYS A 467 -2.20 -7.98 -41.99
C LYS A 467 -0.83 -8.55 -42.39
N VAL A 468 -0.66 -8.87 -43.67
CA VAL A 468 0.63 -9.38 -44.20
C VAL A 468 1.72 -8.30 -44.08
N ARG A 469 1.41 -7.03 -44.34
CA ARG A 469 2.36 -5.92 -44.18
C ARG A 469 2.79 -5.75 -42.71
N VAL A 470 1.86 -5.81 -41.75
CA VAL A 470 2.16 -5.75 -40.31
C VAL A 470 3.09 -6.90 -39.92
N LEU A 471 2.74 -8.13 -40.31
CA LEU A 471 3.53 -9.33 -40.03
C LEU A 471 4.98 -9.19 -40.51
N ASN A 472 5.17 -8.77 -41.77
CA ASN A 472 6.51 -8.61 -42.35
C ASN A 472 7.30 -7.47 -41.70
N THR A 473 6.62 -6.37 -41.36
CA THR A 473 7.26 -5.23 -40.68
C THR A 473 7.71 -5.64 -39.29
N PHE A 474 6.86 -6.33 -38.53
CA PHE A 474 7.19 -6.81 -37.20
C PHE A 474 8.37 -7.79 -37.24
N LYS A 475 8.34 -8.77 -38.16
CA LYS A 475 9.46 -9.69 -38.40
C LYS A 475 10.78 -8.99 -38.68
N LYS A 476 10.75 -7.90 -39.47
CA LYS A 476 11.94 -7.11 -39.76
C LYS A 476 12.48 -6.36 -38.54
N VAL A 477 11.61 -5.88 -37.65
CA VAL A 477 12.01 -5.16 -36.43
C VAL A 477 12.71 -6.10 -35.45
N ILE A 478 12.25 -7.35 -35.35
CA ILE A 478 12.81 -8.36 -34.44
C ILE A 478 14.01 -9.11 -35.01
N ASP A 479 14.37 -8.91 -36.30
CA ASP A 479 15.52 -9.53 -36.95
C ASP A 479 16.85 -8.87 -36.54
N ASP A 480 17.05 -8.73 -35.23
CA ASP A 480 18.28 -8.26 -34.61
C ASP A 480 19.19 -9.44 -34.23
N ARG A 481 20.51 -9.27 -34.32
CA ARG A 481 21.48 -10.35 -34.07
C ARG A 481 21.40 -10.89 -32.64
N TYR A 482 21.21 -10.02 -31.64
CA TYR A 482 21.08 -10.45 -30.25
C TYR A 482 19.75 -11.19 -30.06
N PHE A 483 18.65 -10.61 -30.55
CA PHE A 483 17.33 -11.22 -30.42
C PHE A 483 17.25 -12.59 -31.11
N SER A 484 17.72 -12.69 -32.36
CA SER A 484 17.76 -13.95 -33.11
C SER A 484 18.60 -15.01 -32.41
N GLN A 485 19.75 -14.64 -31.84
CA GLN A 485 20.59 -15.57 -31.08
C GLN A 485 19.88 -16.04 -29.79
N GLU A 486 19.27 -15.12 -29.05
CA GLU A 486 18.54 -15.45 -27.83
C GLU A 486 17.30 -16.32 -28.11
N ILE A 487 16.57 -16.07 -29.19
CA ILE A 487 15.46 -16.94 -29.61
C ILE A 487 15.96 -18.33 -30.02
N MET A 488 17.08 -18.42 -30.74
CA MET A 488 17.68 -19.71 -31.09
C MET A 488 18.17 -20.49 -29.87
N ASN A 489 18.70 -19.79 -28.86
CA ASN A 489 19.20 -20.37 -27.62
C ASN A 489 18.05 -20.81 -26.69
N ARG A 490 17.04 -19.95 -26.49
CA ARG A 490 15.96 -20.15 -25.52
C ARG A 490 14.73 -20.87 -26.07
N ARG A 491 14.47 -20.77 -27.38
CA ARG A 491 13.38 -21.43 -28.11
C ARG A 491 12.00 -21.37 -27.40
N PRO A 492 11.46 -20.17 -27.13
CA PRO A 492 10.16 -20.04 -26.46
C PRO A 492 9.03 -20.71 -27.27
N PRO A 493 8.22 -21.62 -26.67
CA PRO A 493 7.23 -22.40 -27.41
C PRO A 493 6.05 -21.57 -27.94
N TRP A 494 5.74 -20.44 -27.31
CA TRP A 494 4.68 -19.53 -27.73
C TRP A 494 5.07 -18.65 -28.93
N PHE A 495 6.38 -18.41 -29.16
CA PHE A 495 6.82 -17.47 -30.18
C PHE A 495 7.03 -18.16 -31.53
N ASN A 496 5.98 -18.12 -32.33
CA ASN A 496 5.98 -18.64 -33.69
C ASN A 496 5.17 -17.71 -34.62
N GLU A 497 5.19 -17.99 -35.92
CA GLU A 497 4.48 -17.15 -36.89
C GLU A 497 2.95 -17.15 -36.68
N ASP A 498 2.39 -18.25 -36.20
CA ASP A 498 0.96 -18.38 -35.90
C ASP A 498 0.54 -17.46 -34.75
N TRP A 499 1.36 -17.35 -33.71
CA TRP A 499 1.13 -16.42 -32.60
C TRP A 499 1.02 -14.96 -33.11
N ILE A 500 1.93 -14.55 -34.01
CA ILE A 500 1.88 -13.19 -34.58
C ILE A 500 0.58 -12.98 -35.36
N LYS A 501 0.17 -13.97 -36.16
CA LYS A 501 -1.08 -13.91 -36.95
C LYS A 501 -2.31 -13.80 -36.05
N ARG A 502 -2.44 -14.66 -35.04
CA ARG A 502 -3.55 -14.62 -34.07
C ARG A 502 -3.59 -13.31 -33.30
N ALA A 503 -2.44 -12.75 -32.92
CA ALA A 503 -2.37 -11.46 -32.25
C ALA A 503 -2.84 -10.31 -33.15
N ILE A 504 -2.55 -10.35 -34.46
CA ILE A 504 -3.07 -9.39 -35.45
C ILE A 504 -4.58 -9.54 -35.61
N GLU A 505 -5.10 -10.77 -35.66
CA GLU A 505 -6.53 -11.05 -35.81
C GLU A 505 -7.37 -10.58 -34.60
N ASN A 506 -6.86 -10.82 -33.39
CA ASN A 506 -7.55 -10.47 -32.15
C ASN A 506 -7.37 -9.00 -31.72
N PHE A 507 -6.65 -8.20 -32.50
CA PHE A 507 -6.30 -6.81 -32.15
C PHE A 507 -7.51 -5.96 -31.73
N TYR A 508 -8.61 -5.99 -32.50
CA TYR A 508 -9.80 -5.19 -32.20
C TYR A 508 -10.48 -5.62 -30.89
N TYR A 509 -10.59 -6.93 -30.66
CA TYR A 509 -11.19 -7.48 -29.45
C TYR A 509 -10.40 -7.04 -28.20
N GLU A 510 -9.07 -7.12 -28.25
CA GLU A 510 -8.20 -6.69 -27.15
C GLU A 510 -8.23 -5.17 -26.94
N PHE A 511 -8.35 -4.38 -28.02
CA PHE A 511 -8.54 -2.93 -27.93
C PHE A 511 -9.85 -2.58 -27.20
N ASP A 512 -10.97 -3.19 -27.58
CA ASP A 512 -12.28 -2.95 -26.98
C ASP A 512 -12.31 -3.33 -25.49
N LYS A 513 -11.74 -4.48 -25.14
CA LYS A 513 -11.61 -4.97 -23.77
C LYS A 513 -10.78 -4.05 -22.88
N SER A 514 -9.74 -3.41 -23.43
CA SER A 514 -8.91 -2.48 -22.66
C SER A 514 -9.68 -1.26 -22.11
N LEU A 515 -10.86 -0.95 -22.66
CA LEU A 515 -11.70 0.18 -22.25
C LEU A 515 -12.63 -0.13 -21.07
N ASP A 516 -12.79 -1.39 -20.67
CA ASP A 516 -13.81 -1.82 -19.70
C ASP A 516 -13.75 -1.10 -18.35
N ARG A 517 -12.54 -0.85 -17.83
CA ARG A 517 -12.37 -0.14 -16.56
C ARG A 517 -12.72 1.34 -16.66
N TRP A 518 -12.35 1.98 -17.76
CA TRP A 518 -12.78 3.35 -18.02
C TRP A 518 -14.31 3.43 -18.13
N ARG A 519 -14.96 2.47 -18.79
CA ARG A 519 -16.44 2.38 -18.86
C ARG A 519 -17.06 2.32 -17.47
N LEU A 520 -16.53 1.44 -16.59
CA LEU A 520 -16.99 1.31 -15.21
C LEU A 520 -16.90 2.63 -14.44
N LEU A 521 -15.74 3.30 -14.52
CA LEU A 521 -15.51 4.59 -13.86
C LEU A 521 -16.43 5.69 -14.40
N PHE A 522 -16.57 5.77 -15.72
CA PHE A 522 -17.41 6.75 -16.39
C PHE A 522 -18.89 6.57 -16.04
N THR A 523 -19.42 5.35 -16.19
CA THR A 523 -20.81 5.03 -15.84
C THR A 523 -21.09 5.31 -14.37
N SER A 524 -20.17 4.96 -13.45
CA SER A 524 -20.33 5.28 -12.03
C SER A 524 -20.39 6.78 -11.76
N ALA A 525 -19.53 7.57 -12.41
CA ALA A 525 -19.53 9.03 -12.26
C ALA A 525 -20.81 9.65 -12.85
N VAL A 526 -21.30 9.16 -13.99
CA VAL A 526 -22.57 9.62 -14.58
C VAL A 526 -23.76 9.30 -13.70
N ILE A 527 -23.83 8.07 -13.14
CA ILE A 527 -24.89 7.69 -12.20
C ILE A 527 -24.84 8.59 -10.96
N GLN A 528 -23.66 8.79 -10.38
CA GLN A 528 -23.48 9.69 -9.24
C GLN A 528 -23.97 11.11 -9.55
N PHE A 529 -23.63 11.63 -10.73
CA PHE A 529 -24.09 12.94 -11.20
C PHE A 529 -25.62 13.01 -11.30
N LYS A 530 -26.25 12.04 -11.98
CA LYS A 530 -27.71 11.98 -12.16
C LYS A 530 -28.44 11.91 -10.82
N THR A 531 -28.07 10.98 -9.94
CA THR A 531 -28.69 10.84 -8.62
C THR A 531 -28.55 12.09 -7.76
N ALA A 532 -27.36 12.73 -7.77
CA ALA A 532 -27.16 13.97 -7.04
C ALA A 532 -28.00 15.12 -7.63
N ASN A 533 -28.07 15.22 -8.96
CA ASN A 533 -28.84 16.24 -9.64
C ASN A 533 -30.36 16.09 -9.40
N ASP A 534 -30.86 14.86 -9.39
CA ASP A 534 -32.26 14.57 -9.08
C ASP A 534 -32.62 15.04 -7.67
N ILE A 535 -31.76 14.79 -6.67
CA ILE A 535 -31.98 15.27 -5.29
C ILE A 535 -31.98 16.80 -5.22
N ILE A 536 -31.12 17.48 -5.98
CA ILE A 536 -31.03 18.95 -6.01
C ILE A 536 -32.26 19.57 -6.67
N LEU A 537 -32.74 18.99 -7.77
CA LEU A 537 -33.90 19.48 -8.52
C LEU A 537 -35.22 19.16 -7.83
N ASN A 538 -35.24 18.13 -7.00
CA ASN A 538 -36.41 17.71 -6.25
C ASN A 538 -36.75 18.75 -5.16
N ARG A 539 -37.89 19.42 -5.30
CA ARG A 539 -38.37 20.50 -4.40
C ARG A 539 -38.83 20.00 -3.01
N ILE A 540 -38.63 18.72 -2.69
CA ILE A 540 -39.00 18.13 -1.38
C ILE A 540 -38.15 18.72 -0.24
N TYR A 541 -36.90 19.11 -0.50
CA TYR A 541 -36.00 19.65 0.51
C TYR A 541 -35.79 21.15 0.31
N ALA A 542 -35.72 21.92 1.41
CA ALA A 542 -35.32 23.32 1.36
C ALA A 542 -33.85 23.46 0.94
N ASP A 543 -33.48 24.55 0.28
CA ASP A 543 -32.13 24.77 -0.27
C ASP A 543 -30.98 24.68 0.74
N ASN A 544 -31.29 24.94 2.01
CA ASN A 544 -30.35 24.88 3.15
C ASN A 544 -30.33 23.51 3.85
N HIS A 545 -31.18 22.56 3.43
CA HIS A 545 -31.30 21.22 4.01
C HIS A 545 -30.01 20.43 3.77
N GLU A 546 -29.62 19.63 4.76
CA GLU A 546 -28.36 18.88 4.74
C GLU A 546 -28.24 17.94 3.52
N LYS A 547 -29.32 17.25 3.17
CA LYS A 547 -29.37 16.41 1.96
C LYS A 547 -29.10 17.18 0.66
N ILE A 548 -29.60 18.43 0.52
CA ILE A 548 -29.30 19.25 -0.67
C ILE A 548 -27.84 19.68 -0.67
N LYS A 549 -27.27 20.03 0.49
CA LYS A 549 -25.84 20.36 0.60
C LYS A 549 -24.97 19.16 0.20
N GLN A 550 -25.27 17.98 0.72
CA GLN A 550 -24.60 16.72 0.36
C GLN A 550 -24.76 16.39 -1.13
N ALA A 551 -25.94 16.61 -1.71
CA ALA A 551 -26.17 16.38 -3.13
C ALA A 551 -25.40 17.39 -4.02
N LYS A 552 -25.40 18.69 -3.68
CA LYS A 552 -24.59 19.72 -4.36
C LYS A 552 -23.10 19.36 -4.36
N TYR A 553 -22.61 18.85 -3.22
CA TYR A 553 -21.25 18.37 -3.08
C TYR A 553 -20.97 17.12 -3.93
N SER A 554 -21.83 16.10 -3.84
CA SER A 554 -21.74 14.88 -4.66
C SER A 554 -21.78 15.16 -6.16
N ARG A 555 -22.58 16.14 -6.60
CA ARG A 555 -22.62 16.58 -8.00
C ARG A 555 -21.29 17.17 -8.45
N LYS A 556 -20.72 18.09 -7.66
CA LYS A 556 -19.40 18.71 -7.95
C LYS A 556 -18.29 17.66 -8.06
N GLN A 557 -18.31 16.65 -7.20
CA GLN A 557 -17.37 15.53 -7.29
C GLN A 557 -17.54 14.71 -8.56
N ALA A 558 -18.79 14.44 -8.96
CA ALA A 558 -19.08 13.68 -10.17
C ALA A 558 -18.64 14.45 -11.41
N GLU A 559 -18.91 15.76 -11.46
CA GLU A 559 -18.39 16.67 -12.48
C GLU A 559 -16.86 16.59 -12.56
N ARG A 560 -16.15 16.67 -11.42
CA ARG A 560 -14.69 16.57 -11.39
C ARG A 560 -14.16 15.21 -11.88
N GLN A 561 -14.82 14.10 -11.52
CA GLN A 561 -14.46 12.78 -12.02
C GLN A 561 -14.62 12.70 -13.54
N LEU A 562 -15.73 13.21 -14.08
CA LEU A 562 -15.97 13.25 -15.52
C LEU A 562 -14.94 14.11 -16.25
N GLU A 563 -14.59 15.29 -15.71
CA GLU A 563 -13.52 16.14 -16.26
C GLU A 563 -12.18 15.38 -16.37
N LEU A 564 -11.81 14.63 -15.33
CA LEU A 564 -10.57 13.84 -15.32
C LEU A 564 -10.63 12.67 -16.31
N LEU A 565 -11.74 11.92 -16.32
CA LEU A 565 -11.93 10.76 -17.21
C LEU A 565 -11.99 11.16 -18.69
N LEU A 566 -12.47 12.36 -18.98
CA LEU A 566 -12.59 12.90 -20.33
C LEU A 566 -11.40 13.77 -20.75
N ASN A 567 -10.44 14.04 -19.85
CA ASN A 567 -9.36 15.01 -20.06
C ASN A 567 -9.85 16.43 -20.39
N ASP A 568 -11.03 16.82 -19.90
CA ASP A 568 -11.73 18.08 -20.22
C ASP A 568 -11.56 19.16 -19.13
N SER A 569 -10.43 19.15 -18.40
CA SER A 569 -10.26 20.07 -17.28
C SER A 569 -10.06 21.52 -17.76
N LYS A 570 -10.62 22.51 -17.05
CA LYS A 570 -10.46 23.94 -17.42
C LYS A 570 -9.01 24.44 -17.32
N ASP A 571 -8.15 23.74 -16.58
CA ASP A 571 -6.71 24.01 -16.47
C ASP A 571 -5.91 23.56 -17.70
N THR A 572 -6.49 22.80 -18.62
CA THR A 572 -5.80 22.16 -19.77
C THR A 572 -5.63 23.04 -21.01
N ARG A 573 -5.75 24.38 -20.90
CA ARG A 573 -5.65 25.29 -22.06
C ARG A 573 -4.27 25.35 -22.72
N ASN A 574 -3.23 24.73 -22.16
CA ASN A 574 -1.94 24.54 -22.84
C ASN A 574 -1.85 23.14 -23.44
N THR A 575 -1.64 23.05 -24.76
CA THR A 575 -1.56 21.81 -25.55
C THR A 575 -0.47 20.83 -25.06
N SER A 576 0.54 21.32 -24.34
CA SER A 576 1.58 20.49 -23.69
C SER A 576 1.09 19.71 -22.45
N GLN A 577 -0.09 20.03 -21.91
CA GLN A 577 -0.63 19.47 -20.66
C GLN A 577 -1.55 18.25 -20.87
N VAL A 578 -2.19 18.12 -22.04
CA VAL A 578 -3.13 17.02 -22.37
C VAL A 578 -2.44 15.65 -22.32
N SER A 579 -1.15 15.58 -22.73
CA SER A 579 -0.34 14.35 -22.74
C SER A 579 0.04 13.78 -21.36
N GLN A 580 -0.32 14.47 -20.26
CA GLN A 580 0.13 14.14 -18.90
C GLN A 580 -0.97 13.61 -17.97
N SER A 581 -2.23 13.53 -18.42
CA SER A 581 -3.30 12.85 -17.69
C SER A 581 -3.11 11.34 -17.73
N GLU A 582 -3.46 10.63 -16.65
CA GLU A 582 -3.51 9.16 -16.65
C GLU A 582 -4.55 8.62 -17.64
N PHE A 583 -5.63 9.37 -17.87
CA PHE A 583 -6.68 9.02 -18.82
C PHE A 583 -6.42 9.54 -20.24
N TYR A 584 -5.22 10.06 -20.52
CA TYR A 584 -4.79 10.32 -21.89
C TYR A 584 -4.78 8.99 -22.67
N PRO A 585 -5.44 8.87 -23.84
CA PRO A 585 -5.72 7.55 -24.44
C PRO A 585 -4.51 6.63 -24.57
N PHE A 586 -3.38 7.09 -25.11
CA PHE A 586 -2.17 6.26 -25.23
C PHE A 586 -1.59 5.84 -23.87
N ARG A 587 -1.63 6.72 -22.87
CA ARG A 587 -1.14 6.40 -21.52
C ARG A 587 -2.08 5.42 -20.82
N TYR A 588 -3.38 5.62 -20.94
CA TYR A 588 -4.39 4.70 -20.40
C TYR A 588 -4.22 3.31 -21.03
N LEU A 589 -4.18 3.22 -22.36
CA LEU A 589 -3.97 1.96 -23.08
C LEU A 589 -2.66 1.28 -22.68
N ALA A 590 -1.58 2.04 -22.45
CA ALA A 590 -0.35 1.48 -21.91
C ALA A 590 -0.50 0.95 -20.49
N SER A 591 -1.21 1.69 -19.62
CA SER A 591 -1.50 1.24 -18.25
C SER A 591 -2.42 0.02 -18.21
N GLU A 592 -3.28 -0.17 -19.20
CA GLU A 592 -4.12 -1.37 -19.31
C GLU A 592 -3.41 -2.52 -20.06
N GLY A 593 -2.14 -2.35 -20.43
CA GLY A 593 -1.32 -3.38 -21.06
C GLY A 593 -1.55 -3.57 -22.57
N PHE A 594 -2.36 -2.71 -23.20
CA PHE A 594 -2.62 -2.78 -24.63
C PHE A 594 -1.47 -2.20 -25.46
N LEU A 595 -0.77 -1.17 -24.95
CA LEU A 595 0.39 -0.52 -25.57
C LEU A 595 1.63 -0.58 -24.67
N PRO A 596 2.85 -0.40 -25.22
CA PRO A 596 4.06 -0.33 -24.40
C PRO A 596 4.06 0.94 -23.54
N GLY A 597 4.47 0.80 -22.27
CA GLY A 597 4.48 1.88 -21.28
C GLY A 597 5.82 2.01 -20.57
N TYR A 598 6.41 3.22 -20.59
CA TYR A 598 7.75 3.48 -20.03
C TYR A 598 7.80 3.80 -18.53
N ASN A 599 6.66 3.90 -17.83
CA ASN A 599 6.65 4.44 -16.45
C ASN A 599 5.40 4.15 -15.60
N PHE A 600 4.53 3.23 -16.02
CA PHE A 600 3.21 3.06 -15.40
C PHE A 600 2.96 1.62 -14.99
N THR A 601 2.38 1.49 -13.81
CA THR A 601 1.94 0.22 -13.26
C THR A 601 0.84 -0.33 -14.16
N ARG A 602 1.03 -1.54 -14.67
CA ARG A 602 0.10 -2.26 -15.54
C ARG A 602 -1.09 -2.73 -14.71
N LEU A 603 -2.28 -2.57 -15.26
CA LEU A 603 -3.57 -2.91 -14.67
C LEU A 603 -3.78 -2.39 -13.23
N PRO A 604 -3.54 -1.10 -12.92
CA PRO A 604 -3.55 -0.59 -11.56
C PRO A 604 -4.95 -0.59 -10.96
N ILE A 605 -5.02 -0.51 -9.63
CA ILE A 605 -6.22 -0.12 -8.89
C ILE A 605 -6.10 1.36 -8.58
N ARG A 606 -7.20 2.09 -8.77
CA ARG A 606 -7.26 3.55 -8.60
C ARG A 606 -8.11 3.90 -7.39
N SER A 607 -7.74 4.96 -6.69
CA SER A 607 -8.54 5.53 -5.61
C SER A 607 -8.70 7.03 -5.80
N PHE A 608 -9.94 7.52 -5.75
CA PHE A 608 -10.22 8.95 -5.85
C PHE A 608 -9.99 9.61 -4.49
N MET A 609 -8.95 10.45 -4.39
CA MET A 609 -8.64 11.25 -3.20
C MET A 609 -9.49 12.51 -3.20
N GLU A 610 -10.63 12.42 -2.53
CA GLU A 610 -11.61 13.50 -2.45
C GLU A 610 -11.17 14.53 -1.40
N ASN A 611 -11.01 15.78 -1.84
CA ASN A 611 -10.76 16.90 -0.96
C ASN A 611 -12.07 17.58 -0.54
N ARG A 612 -12.00 18.35 0.55
CA ARG A 612 -13.20 18.97 1.17
C ARG A 612 -13.92 20.00 0.32
N GLU A 613 -13.29 20.51 -0.72
CA GLU A 613 -13.90 21.45 -1.64
C GLU A 613 -14.72 20.75 -2.74
N GLY A 614 -14.81 19.41 -2.72
CA GLY A 614 -15.55 18.62 -3.69
C GLY A 614 -14.77 18.41 -4.99
N SER A 615 -13.47 18.66 -4.97
CA SER A 615 -12.55 18.25 -6.03
C SER A 615 -11.75 17.02 -5.60
N GLY A 616 -10.72 16.66 -6.35
CA GLY A 616 -9.88 15.52 -6.04
C GLY A 616 -9.01 15.10 -7.22
N GLU A 617 -8.15 14.12 -6.96
CA GLU A 617 -7.26 13.51 -7.92
C GLU A 617 -7.31 11.98 -7.76
N PHE A 618 -7.11 11.25 -8.86
CA PHE A 618 -6.94 9.80 -8.79
C PHE A 618 -5.50 9.45 -8.41
N VAL A 619 -5.36 8.49 -7.50
CA VAL A 619 -4.07 7.89 -7.14
C VAL A 619 -4.10 6.42 -7.52
N SER A 620 -3.08 5.99 -8.25
CA SER A 620 -3.00 4.64 -8.82
C SER A 620 -1.92 3.80 -8.14
N ARG A 621 -2.18 2.51 -7.97
CA ARG A 621 -1.27 1.54 -7.35
C ARG A 621 -1.28 0.19 -8.05
N PRO A 622 -0.13 -0.53 -8.08
CA PRO A 622 -0.11 -1.96 -8.40
C PRO A 622 -1.12 -2.70 -7.52
N ARG A 623 -1.76 -3.73 -8.07
CA ARG A 623 -2.86 -4.47 -7.45
C ARG A 623 -2.55 -4.94 -6.02
N ILE A 624 -1.39 -5.57 -5.80
CA ILE A 624 -0.97 -6.06 -4.48
C ILE A 624 -0.78 -4.90 -3.49
N ILE A 625 -0.13 -3.81 -3.92
CA ILE A 625 0.10 -2.64 -3.06
C ILE A 625 -1.23 -1.98 -2.71
N ALA A 626 -2.15 -1.88 -3.67
CA ALA A 626 -3.48 -1.33 -3.47
C ALA A 626 -4.27 -2.13 -2.42
N LEU A 627 -4.15 -3.47 -2.39
CA LEU A 627 -4.80 -4.29 -1.37
C LEU A 627 -4.39 -3.92 0.06
N ASN A 628 -3.18 -3.37 0.23
CA ASN A 628 -2.68 -2.87 1.49
C ASN A 628 -2.98 -1.37 1.69
N GLU A 629 -2.73 -0.51 0.71
CA GLU A 629 -2.91 0.95 0.85
C GLU A 629 -4.38 1.39 0.77
N PHE A 630 -5.12 0.85 -0.19
CA PHE A 630 -6.52 1.17 -0.47
C PHE A 630 -7.49 0.21 0.21
N GLY A 631 -6.98 -0.60 1.15
CA GLY A 631 -7.80 -1.51 1.96
C GLY A 631 -8.85 -0.79 2.82
N PRO A 632 -9.84 -1.51 3.34
CA PRO A 632 -11.01 -0.94 4.01
C PRO A 632 -10.60 0.01 5.13
N ARG A 633 -11.11 1.25 5.17
CA ARG A 633 -10.84 2.24 6.25
C ARG A 633 -9.37 2.54 6.52
N ASN A 634 -8.45 2.15 5.63
CA ASN A 634 -7.05 2.50 5.77
C ASN A 634 -6.86 4.01 5.58
N VAL A 635 -5.75 4.53 6.12
CA VAL A 635 -5.40 5.95 6.01
C VAL A 635 -4.27 6.11 5.00
N ILE A 636 -4.55 6.85 3.93
CA ILE A 636 -3.60 7.21 2.89
C ILE A 636 -3.04 8.60 3.22
N TYR A 637 -1.73 8.76 3.04
CA TYR A 637 -1.04 10.04 3.21
C TYR A 637 -0.71 10.57 1.81
N HIS A 638 -1.32 11.70 1.43
CA HIS A 638 -1.19 12.26 0.09
C HIS A 638 -1.31 13.79 0.16
N ASP A 639 -0.46 14.50 -0.58
CA ASP A 639 -0.43 15.95 -0.74
C ASP A 639 -0.47 16.76 0.57
N GLY A 640 0.19 16.27 1.62
CA GLY A 640 0.21 16.92 2.94
C GLY A 640 -1.06 16.71 3.78
N ALA A 641 -2.00 15.92 3.29
CA ALA A 641 -3.24 15.54 3.97
C ALA A 641 -3.34 14.03 4.20
N LYS A 642 -4.26 13.66 5.08
CA LYS A 642 -4.64 12.27 5.34
C LYS A 642 -6.01 12.01 4.74
N TYR A 643 -6.12 10.94 3.97
CA TYR A 643 -7.36 10.48 3.39
C TYR A 643 -7.75 9.15 4.01
N ARG A 644 -9.04 8.91 4.23
CA ARG A 644 -9.55 7.61 4.68
C ARG A 644 -10.32 6.95 3.57
N ILE A 645 -9.94 5.72 3.22
CA ILE A 645 -10.74 4.87 2.34
C ILE A 645 -12.09 4.62 3.01
N ASP A 646 -13.18 5.00 2.38
CA ASP A 646 -14.52 4.84 2.93
C ASP A 646 -15.44 4.02 2.04
N ARG A 647 -15.09 3.86 0.77
CA ARG A 647 -15.91 3.18 -0.21
C ARG A 647 -15.09 2.40 -1.24
N ILE A 648 -15.66 1.31 -1.73
CA ILE A 648 -15.25 0.59 -2.93
C ILE A 648 -16.34 0.72 -4.01
N LEU A 649 -15.95 0.85 -5.27
CA LEU A 649 -16.86 0.99 -6.41
C LEU A 649 -17.26 -0.40 -6.89
N LEU A 650 -18.49 -0.80 -6.58
CA LEU A 650 -19.03 -2.10 -6.99
C LEU A 650 -20.06 -1.86 -8.09
N ALA A 651 -19.86 -2.50 -9.24
CA ALA A 651 -20.96 -2.74 -10.17
C ALA A 651 -21.68 -4.00 -9.70
N ASP A 652 -22.87 -3.80 -9.12
CA ASP A 652 -23.81 -4.84 -8.67
C ASP A 652 -23.22 -5.86 -7.66
N ALA A 653 -23.09 -5.44 -6.40
CA ALA A 653 -22.31 -6.12 -5.38
C ALA A 653 -22.82 -7.51 -4.96
N GLU A 654 -24.13 -7.78 -5.06
CA GLU A 654 -24.69 -9.10 -4.76
C GLU A 654 -24.37 -10.13 -5.85
N ALA A 655 -24.24 -9.70 -7.11
CA ALA A 655 -23.98 -10.58 -8.25
C ALA A 655 -22.49 -10.98 -8.40
N LYS A 656 -21.59 -10.37 -7.63
CA LYS A 656 -20.12 -10.55 -7.76
C LYS A 656 -19.42 -11.15 -6.53
N LEU A 657 -20.18 -11.72 -5.58
CA LEU A 657 -19.55 -12.50 -4.51
C LEU A 657 -18.98 -13.79 -5.10
N GLU A 658 -17.66 -13.88 -5.15
CA GLU A 658 -16.97 -15.09 -5.57
C GLU A 658 -16.82 -16.05 -4.39
N LYS A 659 -16.96 -17.34 -4.69
CA LYS A 659 -16.67 -18.42 -3.75
C LYS A 659 -15.33 -19.03 -4.11
N ALA A 660 -14.51 -19.30 -3.10
CA ALA A 660 -13.27 -20.03 -3.26
C ALA A 660 -13.14 -21.16 -2.25
N LYS A 661 -12.47 -22.24 -2.66
CA LYS A 661 -11.98 -23.31 -1.80
C LYS A 661 -10.45 -23.34 -1.95
N ILE A 662 -9.71 -23.27 -0.85
CA ILE A 662 -8.25 -23.29 -0.86
C ILE A 662 -7.77 -24.66 -0.42
N SER A 663 -6.87 -25.29 -1.16
CA SER A 663 -6.28 -26.55 -0.70
C SER A 663 -5.26 -26.31 0.42
N PRO A 664 -5.40 -26.99 1.58
CA PRO A 664 -4.39 -26.93 2.63
C PRO A 664 -3.10 -27.68 2.27
N PHE A 665 -3.12 -28.53 1.24
CA PHE A 665 -1.97 -29.34 0.84
C PHE A 665 -1.05 -28.57 -0.10
N SER A 666 -1.62 -27.97 -1.15
CA SER A 666 -0.84 -27.28 -2.19
C SER A 666 -0.91 -25.76 -2.13
N GLY A 667 -1.88 -25.17 -1.42
CA GLY A 667 -2.18 -23.75 -1.55
C GLY A 667 -2.89 -23.38 -2.87
N TYR A 668 -3.31 -24.36 -3.67
CA TYR A 668 -4.09 -24.14 -4.89
C TYR A 668 -5.48 -23.58 -4.55
N ILE A 669 -5.94 -22.56 -5.28
CA ILE A 669 -7.25 -21.94 -5.07
C ILE A 669 -8.24 -22.31 -6.16
N LEU A 670 -9.34 -22.95 -5.75
CA LEU A 670 -10.44 -23.38 -6.60
C LEU A 670 -11.53 -22.31 -6.58
N MET A 671 -11.70 -21.62 -7.70
CA MET A 671 -12.70 -20.56 -7.90
C MET A 671 -13.48 -20.80 -9.21
N LYS A 672 -14.61 -20.12 -9.38
CA LYS A 672 -15.43 -20.18 -10.62
C LYS A 672 -15.74 -21.64 -10.98
N ASP A 673 -15.44 -22.06 -12.21
CA ASP A 673 -15.72 -23.41 -12.72
C ASP A 673 -14.98 -24.52 -11.93
N GLN A 674 -13.85 -24.19 -11.29
CA GLN A 674 -13.07 -25.14 -10.49
C GLN A 674 -13.60 -25.29 -9.05
N TYR A 675 -14.51 -24.43 -8.59
CA TYR A 675 -14.99 -24.43 -7.18
C TYR A 675 -15.59 -25.78 -6.75
N ASN A 676 -16.28 -26.45 -7.68
CA ASN A 676 -16.95 -27.73 -7.44
C ASN A 676 -15.99 -28.93 -7.48
N TYR A 677 -14.70 -28.72 -7.73
CA TYR A 677 -13.73 -29.81 -7.67
C TYR A 677 -13.57 -30.29 -6.22
N ASN A 678 -13.54 -31.61 -6.06
CA ASN A 678 -13.41 -32.28 -4.76
C ASN A 678 -12.01 -32.85 -4.53
N VAL A 679 -11.09 -32.61 -5.46
CA VAL A 679 -9.72 -33.11 -5.42
C VAL A 679 -8.77 -31.95 -5.70
N ASP A 680 -7.66 -31.92 -4.98
CA ASP A 680 -6.55 -31.00 -5.24
C ASP A 680 -5.93 -31.29 -6.62
N PRO A 681 -5.91 -30.32 -7.56
CA PRO A 681 -5.43 -30.57 -8.91
C PRO A 681 -3.91 -30.79 -9.07
N ILE A 682 -3.13 -30.44 -8.05
CA ILE A 682 -1.67 -30.55 -8.06
C ILE A 682 -1.23 -31.84 -7.37
N VAL A 683 -1.76 -32.13 -6.18
CA VAL A 683 -1.35 -33.32 -5.39
C VAL A 683 -2.34 -34.49 -5.46
N ASN A 684 -3.44 -34.35 -6.19
CA ASN A 684 -4.46 -35.38 -6.40
C ASN A 684 -5.03 -35.98 -5.09
N LYS A 685 -5.19 -35.15 -4.05
CA LYS A 685 -5.77 -35.54 -2.74
C LYS A 685 -7.19 -35.02 -2.61
N GLU A 686 -8.08 -35.84 -2.04
CA GLU A 686 -9.47 -35.45 -1.78
C GLU A 686 -9.57 -34.29 -0.77
N LEU A 687 -10.46 -33.34 -1.05
CA LEU A 687 -10.74 -32.15 -0.25
C LEU A 687 -12.02 -32.35 0.57
N ASN A 688 -11.97 -33.24 1.56
CA ASN A 688 -13.13 -33.70 2.34
C ASN A 688 -13.24 -33.01 3.73
N GLN A 689 -13.46 -33.77 4.82
CA GLN A 689 -13.76 -33.26 6.17
C GLN A 689 -12.67 -32.31 6.69
N GLY A 690 -13.09 -31.20 7.33
CA GLY A 690 -12.17 -30.17 7.89
C GLY A 690 -11.93 -28.96 6.98
N MET A 691 -12.57 -28.89 5.81
CA MET A 691 -12.41 -27.81 4.83
C MET A 691 -13.11 -26.49 5.20
N ASP A 692 -13.92 -26.43 6.27
CA ASP A 692 -14.71 -25.23 6.63
C ASP A 692 -13.85 -23.97 6.78
N LYS A 693 -12.62 -24.11 7.29
CA LYS A 693 -11.67 -23.00 7.45
C LYS A 693 -11.06 -22.51 6.13
N PHE A 694 -11.12 -23.33 5.08
CA PHE A 694 -10.54 -23.08 3.75
C PHE A 694 -11.59 -22.76 2.69
N ILE A 695 -12.88 -22.77 3.06
CA ILE A 695 -13.98 -22.33 2.22
C ILE A 695 -14.25 -20.85 2.50
N HIS A 696 -14.28 -20.06 1.43
CA HIS A 696 -14.45 -18.61 1.49
C HIS A 696 -15.58 -18.19 0.56
N PRO A 697 -16.82 -18.08 1.08
CA PRO A 697 -18.00 -17.80 0.26
C PRO A 697 -18.17 -16.32 -0.11
N ASP A 698 -17.47 -15.43 0.59
CA ASP A 698 -17.72 -13.98 0.59
C ASP A 698 -16.47 -13.21 0.11
N LEU A 699 -15.94 -13.58 -1.06
CA LEU A 699 -14.82 -12.90 -1.67
C LEU A 699 -15.31 -11.82 -2.66
N VAL A 700 -14.70 -10.64 -2.58
CA VAL A 700 -14.96 -9.52 -3.48
C VAL A 700 -13.64 -9.11 -4.12
N GLU A 701 -13.60 -9.06 -5.45
CA GLU A 701 -12.43 -8.55 -6.16
C GLU A 701 -12.28 -7.07 -5.85
N MET A 702 -11.07 -6.65 -5.51
CA MET A 702 -10.75 -5.28 -5.21
C MET A 702 -10.78 -4.45 -6.49
N THR A 703 -11.75 -3.56 -6.56
CA THR A 703 -11.94 -2.57 -7.61
C THR A 703 -11.50 -1.19 -7.12
N GLU A 704 -11.79 -0.18 -7.93
CA GLU A 704 -11.51 1.21 -7.64
C GLU A 704 -12.21 1.67 -6.35
N SER A 705 -11.59 2.58 -5.63
CA SER A 705 -12.07 3.04 -4.32
C SER A 705 -12.21 4.55 -4.24
N LYS A 706 -12.82 5.02 -3.16
CA LYS A 706 -12.87 6.44 -2.82
C LYS A 706 -12.34 6.66 -1.41
N ALA A 707 -11.77 7.83 -1.22
CA ALA A 707 -11.24 8.26 0.07
C ALA A 707 -11.58 9.72 0.32
N TYR A 708 -11.95 10.05 1.56
CA TYR A 708 -12.23 11.44 1.96
C TYR A 708 -11.13 12.01 2.84
N GLU A 709 -10.91 13.31 2.73
CA GLU A 709 -9.91 14.04 3.52
C GLU A 709 -10.27 14.18 5.02
N LEU A 710 -9.39 13.67 5.88
CA LEU A 710 -9.52 13.66 7.34
C LEU A 710 -8.96 14.89 8.04
N GLN A 711 -7.70 15.21 7.80
CA GLN A 711 -6.98 16.34 8.39
C GLN A 711 -5.59 16.40 7.75
N ARG A 712 -4.89 17.52 7.94
CA ARG A 712 -3.50 17.67 7.52
C ARG A 712 -2.56 16.75 8.30
N ILE A 713 -1.44 16.43 7.68
CA ILE A 713 -0.33 15.74 8.34
C ILE A 713 0.33 16.75 9.28
N THR A 714 0.41 16.40 10.56
CA THR A 714 1.04 17.25 11.58
C THR A 714 2.27 16.58 12.15
N CYS A 715 3.20 17.37 12.70
CA CYS A 715 4.36 16.84 13.44
C CYS A 715 3.98 16.04 14.71
N GLN A 716 2.70 15.99 15.06
CA GLN A 716 2.20 15.18 16.18
C GLN A 716 2.13 13.68 15.83
N GLU A 717 2.15 13.34 14.54
CA GLU A 717 2.16 11.98 14.03
C GLU A 717 3.57 11.58 13.63
N GLU A 718 4.35 11.11 14.60
CA GLU A 718 5.71 10.60 14.39
C GLU A 718 5.71 9.28 13.59
N GLU A 719 4.72 8.42 13.87
CA GLU A 719 4.48 7.19 13.13
C GLU A 719 3.21 7.29 12.30
N ARG A 720 3.31 6.89 11.02
CA ARG A 720 2.13 6.70 10.18
C ARG A 720 1.23 5.65 10.84
N THR A 721 -0.07 5.88 10.82
CA THR A 721 -1.03 4.90 11.33
C THR A 721 -1.00 3.68 10.42
N ARG A 722 -0.23 2.65 10.78
CA ARG A 722 -0.12 1.40 10.02
C ARG A 722 -1.03 0.36 10.64
N ARG A 723 -2.30 0.36 10.25
CA ARG A 723 -3.17 -0.77 10.49
C ARG A 723 -2.93 -1.76 9.34
N GLY A 724 -1.96 -2.64 9.50
CA GLY A 724 -1.61 -3.61 8.45
C GLY A 724 -2.71 -4.66 8.26
N PHE A 725 -2.73 -5.28 7.08
CA PHE A 725 -3.64 -6.36 6.71
C PHE A 725 -2.94 -7.73 6.70
N ASP A 726 -3.68 -8.80 7.03
CA ASP A 726 -3.27 -10.19 6.80
C ASP A 726 -3.57 -10.53 5.34
N ILE A 727 -2.58 -10.38 4.47
CA ILE A 727 -2.65 -10.67 3.05
C ILE A 727 -1.85 -11.94 2.78
N ARG A 728 -2.46 -12.90 2.09
CA ARG A 728 -1.83 -14.16 1.69
C ARG A 728 -2.00 -14.40 0.20
N THR A 729 -1.00 -15.04 -0.40
CA THR A 729 -0.96 -15.36 -1.83
C THR A 729 -1.30 -16.83 -2.04
N TYR A 730 -2.15 -17.11 -3.02
CA TYR A 730 -2.51 -18.43 -3.50
C TYR A 730 -2.38 -18.44 -5.03
N PHE A 731 -2.52 -19.60 -5.67
CA PHE A 731 -2.40 -19.70 -7.13
C PHE A 731 -3.43 -20.65 -7.73
N ALA A 732 -3.77 -20.41 -8.99
CA ALA A 732 -4.60 -21.27 -9.82
C ALA A 732 -4.04 -21.33 -11.24
N VAL A 733 -4.39 -22.38 -11.97
CA VAL A 733 -4.03 -22.59 -13.37
C VAL A 733 -5.26 -22.27 -14.23
N GLU A 734 -5.09 -21.37 -15.18
CA GLU A 734 -6.10 -20.95 -16.16
C GLU A 734 -5.87 -21.70 -17.48
N GLY A 735 -6.92 -22.07 -18.20
CA GLY A 735 -6.80 -22.67 -19.55
C GLY A 735 -6.44 -24.17 -19.57
N GLY A 736 -6.53 -24.86 -18.44
CA GLY A 736 -6.29 -26.30 -18.35
C GLY A 736 -4.84 -26.64 -17.98
N PHE A 737 -4.67 -27.87 -17.50
CA PHE A 737 -3.45 -28.36 -16.88
C PHE A 737 -2.36 -28.78 -17.89
N GLU A 738 -2.70 -28.83 -19.17
CA GLU A 738 -1.82 -29.21 -20.29
C GLU A 738 -0.68 -28.23 -20.53
N SER A 739 -0.84 -26.97 -20.08
CA SER A 739 0.19 -25.92 -20.20
C SER A 739 1.30 -26.05 -19.17
N ILE A 740 1.10 -26.82 -18.09
CA ILE A 740 2.09 -26.99 -17.02
C ILE A 740 3.15 -27.98 -17.47
N THR A 741 4.41 -27.60 -17.32
CA THR A 741 5.52 -28.55 -17.48
C THR A 741 5.90 -29.09 -16.11
N GLU A 742 5.74 -30.39 -15.93
CA GLU A 742 6.06 -31.10 -14.69
C GLU A 742 7.43 -31.77 -14.83
N ALA A 743 8.24 -31.74 -13.77
CA ALA A 743 9.52 -32.42 -13.75
C ALA A 743 9.87 -32.98 -12.37
N ILE A 744 10.63 -34.07 -12.37
CA ILE A 744 11.16 -34.69 -11.17
C ILE A 744 12.66 -34.39 -11.12
N VAL A 745 13.10 -33.84 -10.00
CA VAL A 745 14.51 -33.72 -9.68
C VAL A 745 14.93 -34.99 -8.95
N LYS A 746 15.96 -35.67 -9.45
CA LYS A 746 16.44 -36.92 -8.85
C LYS A 746 17.97 -36.98 -8.79
N LEU A 747 18.47 -37.68 -7.78
CA LEU A 747 19.85 -38.12 -7.73
C LEU A 747 19.86 -39.63 -7.88
N GLN A 748 20.42 -40.12 -8.99
CA GLN A 748 20.34 -41.53 -9.38
C GLN A 748 18.88 -42.03 -9.46
N LYS A 749 18.40 -42.79 -8.46
CA LYS A 749 17.03 -43.31 -8.36
C LYS A 749 16.18 -42.60 -7.30
N GLU A 750 16.77 -41.78 -6.44
CA GLU A 750 16.06 -41.10 -5.37
C GLU A 750 15.49 -39.77 -5.88
N LYS A 751 14.17 -39.59 -5.73
CA LYS A 751 13.49 -38.33 -6.04
C LYS A 751 13.83 -37.32 -4.93
N LEU A 752 14.09 -36.06 -5.28
CA LEU A 752 14.47 -35.01 -4.33
C LEU A 752 13.45 -33.86 -4.33
N LEU A 753 12.99 -33.44 -5.51
CA LEU A 753 11.94 -32.44 -5.68
C LEU A 753 10.96 -32.88 -6.75
N HIS A 754 9.74 -32.39 -6.62
CA HIS A 754 8.76 -32.35 -7.71
C HIS A 754 8.51 -30.89 -8.09
N ILE A 755 8.79 -30.51 -9.33
CA ILE A 755 8.74 -29.11 -9.77
C ILE A 755 7.75 -28.94 -10.93
N HIS A 756 6.92 -27.90 -10.83
CA HIS A 756 5.90 -27.55 -11.81
C HIS A 756 6.22 -26.15 -12.33
N SER A 757 6.56 -26.04 -13.61
CA SER A 757 6.59 -24.77 -14.33
C SER A 757 5.18 -24.45 -14.79
N ILE A 758 4.60 -23.41 -14.21
CA ILE A 758 3.23 -22.98 -14.45
C ILE A 758 3.29 -21.67 -15.23
N PRO A 759 3.18 -21.71 -16.58
CA PRO A 759 3.06 -20.50 -17.36
C PRO A 759 1.73 -19.82 -17.04
N SER A 760 1.75 -18.49 -16.96
CA SER A 760 0.52 -17.69 -16.74
C SER A 760 -0.30 -18.13 -15.52
N ALA A 761 0.36 -18.52 -14.42
CA ALA A 761 -0.30 -18.82 -13.16
C ALA A 761 -1.11 -17.60 -12.69
N ARG A 762 -2.38 -17.80 -12.37
CA ARG A 762 -3.20 -16.77 -11.74
C ARG A 762 -2.91 -16.75 -10.25
N LEU A 763 -2.13 -15.77 -9.79
CA LEU A 763 -1.93 -15.54 -8.36
C LEU A 763 -3.11 -14.77 -7.79
N VAL A 764 -3.65 -15.26 -6.68
CA VAL A 764 -4.78 -14.66 -5.96
C VAL A 764 -4.28 -14.19 -4.60
N ASN A 765 -4.26 -12.88 -4.39
CA ASN A 765 -3.87 -12.28 -3.12
C ASN A 765 -5.13 -11.92 -2.34
N ILE A 766 -5.33 -12.53 -1.17
CA ILE A 766 -6.54 -12.36 -0.35
C ILE A 766 -6.17 -11.63 0.93
N SER A 767 -6.89 -10.53 1.20
CA SER A 767 -6.87 -9.79 2.46
C SER A 767 -7.96 -10.35 3.38
N PHE A 768 -7.55 -11.08 4.41
CA PHE A 768 -8.47 -11.78 5.31
C PHE A 768 -9.02 -10.88 6.40
N LYS A 769 -8.14 -10.10 7.04
CA LYS A 769 -8.47 -9.28 8.20
C LYS A 769 -7.42 -8.22 8.47
N TRP A 770 -7.75 -7.29 9.37
CA TRP A 770 -6.76 -6.45 10.02
C TRP A 770 -5.83 -7.29 10.91
N ARG A 771 -4.52 -7.05 10.85
CA ARG A 771 -3.55 -7.74 11.75
C ARG A 771 -3.83 -7.48 13.23
N SER A 772 -4.40 -6.31 13.56
CA SER A 772 -4.77 -5.94 14.92
C SER A 772 -6.12 -6.46 15.38
N SER A 773 -6.93 -7.07 14.49
CA SER A 773 -8.28 -7.55 14.81
C SER A 773 -8.32 -9.08 14.77
N PRO A 774 -9.00 -9.74 15.72
CA PRO A 774 -9.26 -11.17 15.61
C PRO A 774 -10.33 -11.49 14.56
N GLU A 775 -11.19 -10.53 14.23
CA GLU A 775 -12.35 -10.73 13.34
C GLU A 775 -11.94 -10.98 11.89
N ASN A 776 -12.56 -11.98 11.26
CA ASN A 776 -12.35 -12.32 9.87
C ASN A 776 -13.30 -11.51 8.96
N GLY A 777 -12.79 -11.01 7.84
CA GLY A 777 -13.52 -10.16 6.91
C GLY A 777 -13.75 -8.72 7.38
N TYR A 778 -14.29 -7.91 6.47
CA TYR A 778 -14.55 -6.49 6.62
C TYR A 778 -16.02 -6.20 6.35
N ALA A 779 -16.66 -5.40 7.20
CA ALA A 779 -18.06 -5.05 6.95
C ALA A 779 -18.22 -4.01 5.85
N LEU A 780 -19.06 -4.37 4.89
CA LEU A 780 -19.35 -3.64 3.68
C LEU A 780 -20.87 -3.58 3.52
N ASN A 781 -21.40 -2.39 3.22
CA ASN A 781 -22.76 -2.28 2.72
C ASN A 781 -22.75 -2.55 1.21
N LEU A 782 -23.43 -3.62 0.79
CA LEU A 782 -23.38 -4.10 -0.60
C LEU A 782 -24.12 -3.16 -1.57
N LYS A 783 -25.15 -2.44 -1.13
CA LYS A 783 -25.91 -1.53 -2.00
C LYS A 783 -25.12 -0.29 -2.44
N ASN A 784 -24.28 0.24 -1.56
CA ASN A 784 -23.61 1.53 -1.78
C ASN A 784 -22.07 1.46 -1.69
N GLY A 785 -21.51 0.31 -1.35
CA GLY A 785 -20.07 0.07 -1.30
C GLY A 785 -19.34 0.69 -0.10
N TYR A 786 -20.05 1.22 0.90
CA TYR A 786 -19.43 1.89 2.05
C TYR A 786 -18.95 0.90 3.12
N TRP A 787 -17.71 1.11 3.60
CA TRP A 787 -17.12 0.37 4.70
C TRP A 787 -17.71 0.78 6.06
N GLN A 788 -18.21 -0.19 6.82
CA GLN A 788 -18.90 0.06 8.08
C GLN A 788 -17.96 0.01 9.30
N THR A 789 -18.29 0.78 10.34
CA THR A 789 -17.70 0.60 11.68
C THR A 789 -18.44 -0.48 12.45
N LYS A 790 -17.80 -1.04 13.50
CA LYS A 790 -18.48 -1.94 14.45
C LYS A 790 -19.77 -1.35 15.05
N LYS A 791 -19.79 -0.03 15.28
CA LYS A 791 -20.98 0.65 15.81
C LYS A 791 -22.13 0.65 14.79
N GLN A 792 -21.81 0.86 13.52
CA GLN A 792 -22.79 0.86 12.42
C GLN A 792 -23.29 -0.54 12.09
N GLU A 793 -22.46 -1.58 12.28
CA GLU A 793 -22.90 -2.98 12.16
C GLU A 793 -23.97 -3.35 13.18
N THR A 794 -23.95 -2.75 14.38
CA THR A 794 -24.86 -3.08 15.49
C THR A 794 -26.15 -2.26 15.52
N ASP A 795 -26.29 -1.23 14.67
CA ASP A 795 -27.52 -0.44 14.59
C ASP A 795 -28.59 -1.19 13.77
N GLU A 796 -29.73 -1.52 14.38
CA GLU A 796 -30.82 -2.35 13.82
C GLU A 796 -31.46 -1.79 12.52
N SER A 797 -31.21 -0.53 12.16
CA SER A 797 -31.89 0.15 11.05
C SER A 797 -31.35 -0.15 9.65
N ASN A 798 -30.29 -0.96 9.49
CA ASN A 798 -29.61 -1.22 8.20
C ASN A 798 -29.04 -2.66 8.05
N THR A 799 -29.54 -3.63 8.81
CA THR A 799 -28.87 -4.94 8.98
C THR A 799 -28.87 -5.85 7.76
N ASP A 800 -29.85 -5.74 6.85
CA ASP A 800 -29.99 -6.70 5.74
C ASP A 800 -28.96 -6.49 4.61
N ASP A 801 -28.36 -5.30 4.49
CA ASP A 801 -27.44 -4.96 3.39
C ASP A 801 -25.95 -5.01 3.77
N ILE A 802 -25.64 -5.31 5.04
CA ILE A 802 -24.27 -5.31 5.57
C ILE A 802 -23.76 -6.75 5.65
N ARG A 803 -22.66 -7.03 4.92
CA ARG A 803 -22.00 -8.33 4.94
C ARG A 803 -20.51 -8.19 5.27
N ARG A 804 -19.95 -9.20 5.92
CA ARG A 804 -18.50 -9.30 6.12
C ARG A 804 -17.87 -10.03 4.95
N ILE A 805 -17.07 -9.30 4.18
CA ILE A 805 -16.42 -9.78 2.96
C ILE A 805 -14.91 -9.80 3.13
N LYS A 806 -14.23 -10.61 2.32
CA LYS A 806 -12.77 -10.58 2.16
C LYS A 806 -12.45 -9.98 0.80
N LEU A 807 -11.46 -9.09 0.76
CA LEU A 807 -11.00 -8.52 -0.50
C LEU A 807 -9.94 -9.41 -1.12
N PHE A 808 -9.99 -9.60 -2.43
CA PHE A 808 -8.89 -10.23 -3.15
C PHE A 808 -8.50 -9.44 -4.39
N THR A 809 -7.31 -9.70 -4.91
CA THR A 809 -6.92 -9.23 -6.23
C THR A 809 -6.16 -10.34 -6.95
N THR A 810 -6.20 -10.31 -8.27
CA THR A 810 -5.56 -11.30 -9.12
C THR A 810 -4.44 -10.67 -9.93
N LEU A 811 -3.37 -11.43 -10.17
CA LEU A 811 -2.37 -11.11 -11.18
C LEU A 811 -1.98 -12.39 -11.90
N THR A 812 -1.51 -12.26 -13.14
CA THR A 812 -0.99 -13.38 -13.92
C THR A 812 0.52 -13.30 -13.92
N ALA A 813 1.20 -14.39 -13.58
CA ALA A 813 2.65 -14.46 -13.55
C ALA A 813 3.11 -15.88 -13.89
N ASN A 814 4.28 -16.01 -14.53
CA ASN A 814 4.93 -17.32 -14.55
C ASN A 814 5.36 -17.69 -13.14
N ALA A 815 5.15 -18.95 -12.79
CA ALA A 815 5.47 -19.46 -11.48
C ALA A 815 6.17 -20.82 -11.56
N LEU A 816 7.09 -21.04 -10.63
CA LEU A 816 7.72 -22.30 -10.34
C LEU A 816 7.20 -22.79 -8.99
N TYR A 817 6.41 -23.86 -9.03
CA TYR A 817 5.90 -24.51 -7.84
C TYR A 817 6.79 -25.73 -7.52
N ILE A 818 7.33 -25.79 -6.30
CA ILE A 818 8.35 -26.78 -5.90
C ILE A 818 7.84 -27.53 -4.68
N GLN A 819 7.86 -28.86 -4.74
CA GLN A 819 7.48 -29.75 -3.66
C GLN A 819 8.71 -30.51 -3.17
N PRO A 820 9.22 -30.19 -1.98
CA PRO A 820 10.23 -31.00 -1.31
C PRO A 820 9.68 -32.38 -0.96
N VAL A 821 10.43 -33.44 -1.24
CA VAL A 821 10.13 -34.78 -0.73
C VAL A 821 11.04 -35.15 0.44
N GLU A 822 10.66 -36.17 1.21
CA GLU A 822 11.32 -36.56 2.47
C GLU A 822 12.82 -36.87 2.30
N SER A 823 13.20 -37.47 1.18
CA SER A 823 14.58 -37.79 0.79
C SER A 823 15.49 -36.57 0.57
N LEU A 824 14.96 -35.35 0.47
CA LEU A 824 15.78 -34.15 0.41
C LEU A 824 16.49 -33.85 1.75
N THR A 825 16.10 -34.51 2.84
CA THR A 825 16.72 -34.38 4.18
C THR A 825 16.74 -32.96 4.74
N LEU A 826 15.73 -32.15 4.40
CA LEU A 826 15.58 -30.78 4.89
C LEU A 826 15.48 -30.74 6.42
N GLN A 827 16.42 -30.05 7.06
CA GLN A 827 16.42 -29.88 8.52
C GLN A 827 15.57 -28.66 8.93
N GLY A 828 15.11 -28.62 10.17
CA GLY A 828 14.39 -27.45 10.70
C GLY A 828 12.94 -27.30 10.22
N GLY A 829 12.35 -28.31 9.57
CA GLY A 829 10.95 -28.31 9.14
C GLY A 829 10.59 -27.10 8.28
N ARG A 830 9.57 -26.34 8.70
CA ARG A 830 9.12 -25.12 8.00
C ARG A 830 10.22 -24.07 7.84
N ASP A 831 11.08 -23.89 8.84
CA ASP A 831 12.17 -22.91 8.78
C ASP A 831 13.25 -23.32 7.76
N GLY A 832 13.50 -24.63 7.62
CA GLY A 832 14.34 -25.18 6.56
C GLY A 832 13.80 -24.86 5.17
N VAL A 833 12.50 -25.05 4.96
CA VAL A 833 11.82 -24.73 3.70
C VAL A 833 11.86 -23.22 3.40
N ILE A 834 11.63 -22.36 4.41
CA ILE A 834 11.76 -20.90 4.26
C ILE A 834 13.20 -20.53 3.87
N THR A 835 14.20 -21.17 4.48
CA THR A 835 15.61 -20.94 4.14
C THR A 835 15.91 -21.37 2.69
N LEU A 836 15.44 -22.57 2.28
CA LEU A 836 15.61 -23.07 0.91
C LEU A 836 14.96 -22.13 -0.11
N MET A 837 13.75 -21.64 0.18
CA MET A 837 13.04 -20.68 -0.66
C MET A 837 13.89 -19.43 -0.94
N TYR A 838 14.50 -18.83 0.09
CA TYR A 838 15.34 -17.65 -0.09
C TYR A 838 16.68 -17.96 -0.75
N ALA A 839 17.24 -19.14 -0.54
CA ALA A 839 18.45 -19.58 -1.24
C ALA A 839 18.20 -19.75 -2.74
N LEU A 840 17.12 -20.44 -3.12
CA LEU A 840 16.72 -20.60 -4.52
C LEU A 840 16.36 -19.26 -5.15
N LYS A 841 15.57 -18.42 -4.46
CA LYS A 841 15.25 -17.06 -4.93
C LYS A 841 16.51 -16.25 -5.22
N ARG A 842 17.48 -16.24 -4.29
CA ARG A 842 18.74 -15.50 -4.46
C ARG A 842 19.60 -16.08 -5.59
N ALA A 843 19.65 -17.40 -5.73
CA ALA A 843 20.38 -18.03 -6.83
C ALA A 843 19.79 -17.68 -8.20
N ILE A 844 18.46 -17.65 -8.31
CA ILE A 844 17.74 -17.21 -9.53
C ILE A 844 18.06 -15.75 -9.82
N GLU A 845 17.98 -14.86 -8.80
CA GLU A 845 18.37 -13.45 -8.93
C GLU A 845 19.80 -13.28 -9.43
N ASN A 846 20.76 -14.03 -8.87
CA ASN A 846 22.17 -13.96 -9.25
C ASN A 846 22.43 -14.49 -10.67
N TYR A 847 21.87 -15.66 -10.99
CA TYR A 847 22.11 -16.35 -12.26
C TYR A 847 21.51 -15.58 -13.45
N PHE A 848 20.23 -15.19 -13.33
CA PHE A 848 19.54 -14.44 -14.37
C PHE A 848 19.72 -12.91 -14.25
N GLN A 849 20.38 -12.44 -13.19
CA GLN A 849 20.72 -11.04 -12.95
C GLN A 849 19.51 -10.12 -12.88
N ILE A 850 18.57 -10.51 -12.02
CA ILE A 850 17.26 -9.89 -11.83
C ILE A 850 17.25 -9.09 -10.53
N GLU A 851 16.49 -8.00 -10.45
CA GLU A 851 16.35 -7.26 -9.20
C GLU A 851 15.48 -8.01 -8.17
N ALA A 852 15.78 -7.86 -6.88
CA ALA A 852 15.15 -8.64 -5.82
C ALA A 852 13.63 -8.46 -5.70
N ASN A 853 13.08 -7.35 -6.20
CA ASN A 853 11.65 -7.04 -6.24
C ASN A 853 10.92 -7.64 -7.46
N GLU A 854 11.64 -8.14 -8.45
CA GLU A 854 11.07 -8.70 -9.68
C GLU A 854 10.78 -10.21 -9.56
N ILE A 855 11.31 -10.87 -8.51
CA ILE A 855 10.94 -12.23 -8.13
C ILE A 855 10.24 -12.21 -6.77
N GLY A 856 9.05 -12.77 -6.71
CA GLY A 856 8.30 -13.08 -5.50
C GLY A 856 8.50 -14.53 -5.07
N ALA A 857 8.40 -14.79 -3.77
CA ALA A 857 8.43 -16.16 -3.25
C ALA A 857 7.57 -16.27 -1.99
N THR A 858 6.84 -17.38 -1.87
CA THR A 858 6.05 -17.70 -0.68
C THR A 858 6.01 -19.21 -0.45
N VAL A 859 5.84 -19.60 0.81
CA VAL A 859 5.54 -20.98 1.18
C VAL A 859 4.05 -21.28 0.92
N MET A 860 3.76 -22.52 0.56
CA MET A 860 2.44 -22.99 0.16
C MET A 860 2.03 -24.26 0.92
N GLY A 861 0.76 -24.33 1.29
CA GLY A 861 0.23 -25.42 2.14
C GLY A 861 0.51 -25.24 3.64
N GLU A 862 -0.15 -26.06 4.44
CA GLU A 862 -0.11 -26.04 5.91
C GLU A 862 0.66 -27.22 6.53
N SER A 863 1.34 -28.05 5.72
CA SER A 863 2.19 -29.12 6.24
C SER A 863 3.42 -28.62 7.00
N ASP A 864 4.02 -29.50 7.82
CA ASP A 864 5.28 -29.23 8.54
C ASP A 864 6.45 -28.98 7.58
N ILE A 865 6.41 -29.63 6.41
CA ILE A 865 7.29 -29.37 5.26
C ILE A 865 6.40 -28.80 4.15
N PRO A 866 6.21 -27.46 4.09
CA PRO A 866 5.36 -26.85 3.07
C PRO A 866 6.01 -26.89 1.68
N ASN A 867 5.19 -26.64 0.66
CA ASN A 867 5.66 -26.45 -0.71
C ASN A 867 6.12 -25.00 -0.92
N LEU A 868 6.74 -24.71 -2.05
CA LEU A 868 7.22 -23.38 -2.41
C LEU A 868 6.54 -22.90 -3.69
N LEU A 869 6.19 -21.63 -3.73
CA LEU A 869 5.85 -20.94 -4.97
C LEU A 869 6.81 -19.78 -5.15
N ILE A 870 7.64 -19.87 -6.20
CA ILE A 870 8.45 -18.75 -6.70
C ILE A 870 7.73 -18.23 -7.94
N TYR A 871 7.57 -16.92 -8.06
CA TYR A 871 6.85 -16.32 -9.19
C TYR A 871 7.51 -15.03 -9.62
N GLU A 872 7.30 -14.66 -10.88
CA GLU A 872 7.77 -13.40 -11.42
C GLU A 872 6.82 -12.29 -10.95
N ALA A 873 7.35 -11.38 -10.12
CA ALA A 873 6.58 -10.29 -9.49
C ALA A 873 6.52 -9.04 -10.38
N SER A 874 7.33 -8.97 -11.43
CA SER A 874 7.26 -7.89 -12.43
C SER A 874 5.99 -7.97 -13.27
N GLU A 875 5.38 -6.81 -13.51
CA GLU A 875 4.20 -6.65 -14.35
C GLU A 875 4.57 -6.88 -15.82
N GLY A 876 4.44 -8.12 -16.26
CA GLY A 876 4.84 -8.61 -17.59
C GLY A 876 5.99 -9.61 -17.48
N SER A 877 5.68 -10.83 -17.04
CA SER A 877 6.56 -12.01 -16.89
C SER A 877 7.97 -11.92 -17.51
N LEU A 878 9.01 -12.12 -16.70
CA LEU A 878 10.42 -12.21 -17.10
C LEU A 878 10.76 -13.47 -17.94
N GLY A 879 9.92 -14.51 -17.92
CA GLY A 879 10.14 -15.73 -18.68
C GLY A 879 11.37 -16.54 -18.26
N VAL A 880 11.87 -16.34 -17.04
CA VAL A 880 13.09 -16.99 -16.51
C VAL A 880 12.78 -18.26 -15.74
N LEU A 881 11.61 -18.34 -15.10
CA LEU A 881 11.28 -19.47 -14.23
C LEU A 881 11.00 -20.75 -15.03
N SER A 882 10.41 -20.63 -16.22
CA SER A 882 10.17 -21.78 -17.09
C SER A 882 11.47 -22.44 -17.57
N GLN A 883 12.52 -21.64 -17.80
CA GLN A 883 13.83 -22.12 -18.24
C GLN A 883 14.50 -23.06 -17.24
N ILE A 884 14.16 -22.96 -15.95
CA ILE A 884 14.68 -23.85 -14.90
C ILE A 884 14.16 -25.28 -15.11
N VAL A 885 12.95 -25.45 -15.63
CA VAL A 885 12.35 -26.76 -15.89
C VAL A 885 12.64 -27.22 -17.31
N ASP A 886 12.53 -26.32 -18.29
CA ASP A 886 12.68 -26.65 -19.71
C ASP A 886 14.12 -26.93 -20.13
N ASN A 887 15.12 -26.43 -19.38
CA ASN A 887 16.53 -26.61 -19.68
C ASN A 887 17.31 -27.18 -18.46
N PRO A 888 17.68 -28.48 -18.50
CA PRO A 888 18.44 -29.12 -17.42
C PRO A 888 19.78 -28.43 -17.09
N ALA A 889 20.44 -27.79 -18.06
CA ALA A 889 21.67 -27.05 -17.82
C ALA A 889 21.42 -25.80 -16.97
N THR A 890 20.30 -25.11 -17.21
CA THR A 890 19.87 -23.94 -16.42
C THR A 890 19.57 -24.33 -14.99
N TYR A 891 18.83 -25.43 -14.76
CA TYR A 891 18.62 -25.96 -13.41
C TYR A 891 19.94 -26.18 -12.66
N LYS A 892 20.87 -26.89 -13.31
CA LYS A 892 22.15 -27.24 -12.70
C LYS A 892 22.97 -26.00 -12.36
N ALA A 893 22.97 -25.00 -13.25
CA ALA A 893 23.64 -23.75 -13.01
C ALA A 893 23.04 -22.96 -11.83
N VAL A 894 21.71 -22.92 -11.71
CA VAL A 894 21.03 -22.27 -10.57
C VAL A 894 21.32 -22.99 -9.25
N MET A 895 21.31 -24.32 -9.22
CA MET A 895 21.65 -25.08 -7.99
C MET A 895 23.12 -24.96 -7.62
N GLN A 896 24.01 -24.95 -8.62
CA GLN A 896 25.44 -24.70 -8.41
C GLN A 896 25.67 -23.30 -7.85
N GLU A 897 25.03 -22.28 -8.41
CA GLU A 897 25.08 -20.90 -7.89
C GLU A 897 24.61 -20.86 -6.43
N ALA A 898 23.46 -21.49 -6.12
CA ALA A 898 22.91 -21.56 -4.77
C ALA A 898 23.90 -22.13 -3.74
N PHE A 899 24.60 -23.21 -4.11
CA PHE A 899 25.60 -23.81 -3.25
C PHE A 899 26.87 -22.95 -3.14
N ASN A 900 27.34 -22.41 -4.26
CA ASN A 900 28.57 -21.63 -4.33
C ASN A 900 28.53 -20.38 -3.46
N PHE A 901 27.49 -19.55 -3.60
CA PHE A 901 27.45 -18.27 -2.88
C PHE A 901 27.25 -18.45 -1.36
N LEU A 902 26.71 -19.59 -0.92
CA LEU A 902 26.47 -19.88 0.49
C LEU A 902 27.62 -20.61 1.19
N PHE A 903 28.25 -21.55 0.49
CA PHE A 903 29.13 -22.53 1.11
C PHE A 903 30.54 -22.60 0.50
N LEU A 904 30.82 -21.92 -0.61
CA LEU A 904 32.19 -21.80 -1.13
C LEU A 904 32.79 -20.44 -0.78
N LYS A 905 34.04 -20.46 -0.35
CA LYS A 905 34.87 -19.27 -0.17
C LYS A 905 36.27 -19.56 -0.74
N ASP A 906 36.74 -18.68 -1.63
CA ASP A 906 38.02 -18.85 -2.34
C ASP A 906 38.15 -20.22 -3.06
N GLY A 907 37.02 -20.77 -3.53
CA GLY A 907 36.96 -22.05 -4.23
C GLY A 907 36.95 -23.30 -3.34
N ALA A 908 36.98 -23.14 -2.01
CA ALA A 908 36.89 -24.25 -1.05
C ALA A 908 35.59 -24.21 -0.24
N GLU A 909 35.06 -25.37 0.13
CA GLU A 909 33.87 -25.45 0.96
C GLU A 909 34.17 -25.04 2.40
N VAL A 910 33.35 -24.16 2.95
CA VAL A 910 33.52 -23.65 4.33
C VAL A 910 33.26 -24.78 5.33
N PRO A 911 34.17 -25.06 6.28
CA PRO A 911 33.96 -26.06 7.32
C PRO A 911 32.69 -25.80 8.14
N GLU A 912 32.06 -26.85 8.64
CA GLU A 912 30.83 -26.73 9.45
C GLU A 912 31.03 -25.91 10.74
N GLU A 913 32.22 -25.98 11.33
CA GLU A 913 32.61 -25.24 12.53
C GLU A 913 32.72 -23.73 12.30
N ASP A 914 32.98 -23.32 11.06
CA ASP A 914 33.17 -21.92 10.64
C ASP A 914 31.89 -21.30 10.04
N LEU A 915 30.81 -22.07 9.96
CA LEU A 915 29.55 -21.64 9.35
C LEU A 915 28.74 -20.76 10.31
N SER A 916 28.68 -19.47 9.99
CA SER A 916 27.81 -18.51 10.69
C SER A 916 26.33 -18.72 10.34
N PRO A 917 25.38 -18.19 11.13
CA PRO A 917 24.01 -17.96 10.66
C PRO A 917 23.99 -17.08 9.40
N ALA A 918 22.84 -17.04 8.73
CA ALA A 918 22.62 -16.17 7.58
C ALA A 918 22.85 -14.68 7.95
N SER A 919 23.36 -13.92 6.99
CA SER A 919 23.74 -12.52 7.09
C SER A 919 23.22 -11.69 5.92
N TYR A 920 23.46 -10.39 5.94
CA TYR A 920 23.13 -9.50 4.81
C TYR A 920 24.04 -9.67 3.60
N ASP A 921 25.13 -10.41 3.74
CA ASP A 921 26.02 -10.73 2.63
C ASP A 921 25.52 -11.98 1.86
N ASP A 922 24.57 -12.74 2.41
CA ASP A 922 24.01 -13.95 1.79
C ASP A 922 22.47 -13.89 1.58
N LEU A 923 21.68 -14.31 2.57
CA LEU A 923 20.23 -14.52 2.47
C LEU A 923 19.40 -13.40 3.09
N LEU A 924 19.92 -12.64 4.07
CA LEU A 924 19.16 -11.57 4.71
C LEU A 924 19.08 -10.34 3.79
N SER A 925 17.91 -9.73 3.71
CA SER A 925 17.68 -8.55 2.88
C SER A 925 16.70 -7.58 3.54
N TYR A 926 16.52 -6.42 2.91
CA TYR A 926 15.48 -5.47 3.29
C TYR A 926 14.06 -6.08 3.18
N TYR A 927 13.82 -6.99 2.23
CA TYR A 927 12.48 -7.48 1.90
C TYR A 927 12.01 -8.71 2.71
N ASN A 928 12.94 -9.45 3.34
CA ASN A 928 12.61 -10.65 4.12
C ASN A 928 12.75 -10.50 5.65
N GLN A 929 12.73 -9.26 6.15
CA GLN A 929 12.85 -8.94 7.59
C GLN A 929 11.93 -9.74 8.50
N ILE A 930 10.73 -10.10 8.02
CA ILE A 930 9.75 -10.90 8.78
C ILE A 930 10.21 -12.34 9.05
N HIS A 931 11.13 -12.88 8.26
CA HIS A 931 11.60 -14.26 8.35
C HIS A 931 13.05 -14.36 8.88
N HIS A 932 13.69 -13.27 9.30
CA HIS A 932 15.10 -13.30 9.75
C HIS A 932 15.38 -14.29 10.88
N GLN A 933 14.40 -14.56 11.75
CA GLN A 933 14.55 -15.55 12.81
C GLN A 933 14.43 -17.00 12.31
N SER A 934 13.76 -17.23 11.18
CA SER A 934 13.58 -18.54 10.56
C SER A 934 14.70 -18.91 9.59
N ILE A 935 15.44 -17.93 9.04
CA ILE A 935 16.46 -18.18 8.02
C ILE A 935 17.76 -18.66 8.67
N ASN A 936 18.15 -19.90 8.40
CA ASN A 936 19.42 -20.48 8.84
C ASN A 936 20.02 -21.37 7.75
N LYS A 937 21.15 -20.93 7.16
CA LYS A 937 21.80 -21.63 6.05
C LYS A 937 22.24 -23.06 6.37
N ASN A 938 22.47 -23.39 7.64
CA ASN A 938 22.85 -24.76 8.03
C ASN A 938 21.72 -25.77 7.77
N TYR A 939 20.45 -25.36 7.79
CA TYR A 939 19.31 -26.26 7.56
C TYR A 939 19.24 -26.84 6.14
N ILE A 940 19.94 -26.22 5.18
CA ILE A 940 19.81 -26.54 3.76
C ILE A 940 21.13 -26.98 3.11
N ARG A 941 22.22 -27.10 3.89
CA ARG A 941 23.56 -27.40 3.34
C ARG A 941 23.60 -28.73 2.60
N GLU A 942 23.20 -29.81 3.28
CA GLU A 942 23.17 -31.14 2.66
C GLU A 942 22.13 -31.22 1.55
N SER A 943 20.95 -30.63 1.75
CA SER A 943 19.91 -30.55 0.71
C SER A 943 20.42 -29.85 -0.56
N LEU A 944 21.12 -28.72 -0.46
CA LEU A 944 21.68 -28.04 -1.62
C LEU A 944 22.84 -28.81 -2.27
N ARG A 945 23.62 -29.57 -1.49
CA ARG A 945 24.64 -30.47 -2.03
C ARG A 945 23.99 -31.55 -2.91
N LEU A 946 22.91 -32.18 -2.42
CA LEU A 946 22.13 -33.15 -3.19
C LEU A 946 21.53 -32.53 -4.46
N LEU A 947 20.95 -31.33 -4.36
CA LEU A 947 20.33 -30.64 -5.51
C LEU A 947 21.37 -30.23 -6.57
N LYS A 948 22.55 -29.78 -6.16
CA LYS A 948 23.66 -29.44 -7.07
C LYS A 948 24.08 -30.61 -7.95
N ASP A 949 24.10 -31.81 -7.38
CA ASP A 949 24.55 -33.04 -8.06
C ASP A 949 23.40 -33.82 -8.73
N SER A 950 22.17 -33.29 -8.66
CA SER A 950 20.96 -33.93 -9.20
C SER A 950 20.70 -33.59 -10.68
N GLU A 951 19.79 -34.37 -11.28
CA GLU A 951 19.33 -34.22 -12.66
C GLU A 951 17.83 -33.93 -12.70
N VAL A 952 17.38 -33.17 -13.71
CA VAL A 952 15.97 -32.86 -13.96
C VAL A 952 15.45 -33.77 -15.07
N GLU A 953 14.38 -34.50 -14.78
CA GLU A 953 13.63 -35.29 -15.76
C GLU A 953 12.26 -34.66 -15.97
N VAL A 954 12.00 -34.16 -17.19
CA VAL A 954 10.70 -33.56 -17.54
C VAL A 954 9.69 -34.67 -17.80
N LEU A 955 8.56 -34.64 -17.09
CA LEU A 955 7.45 -35.56 -17.31
C LEU A 955 6.64 -35.10 -18.52
N THR A 956 6.53 -36.00 -19.49
CA THR A 956 5.87 -35.70 -20.77
C THR A 956 4.38 -36.01 -20.75
N SER A 957 3.93 -36.86 -19.83
CA SER A 957 2.52 -37.19 -19.60
C SER A 957 2.25 -37.34 -18.11
N ARG A 958 1.07 -36.87 -17.67
CA ARG A 958 0.58 -36.94 -16.28
C ARG A 958 0.13 -38.33 -15.86
N SER A 959 -0.07 -39.23 -16.82
CA SER A 959 -0.55 -40.59 -16.57
C SER A 959 0.56 -41.52 -16.06
N PHE A 960 1.83 -41.12 -16.20
CA PHE A 960 2.99 -41.95 -15.89
C PHE A 960 3.89 -41.26 -14.87
N THR A 961 4.57 -42.06 -14.05
CA THR A 961 5.40 -41.56 -12.94
C THR A 961 6.88 -41.40 -13.29
N SER A 962 7.27 -41.80 -14.51
CA SER A 962 8.61 -41.63 -15.10
C SER A 962 8.58 -41.78 -16.63
N TYR A 963 9.62 -41.27 -17.30
CA TYR A 963 9.80 -41.41 -18.74
C TYR A 963 9.96 -42.88 -19.17
N ASP A 964 10.63 -43.69 -18.35
CA ASP A 964 10.82 -45.12 -18.60
C ASP A 964 9.48 -45.89 -18.56
N GLU A 965 8.60 -45.56 -17.61
CA GLU A 965 7.27 -46.16 -17.51
C GLU A 965 6.39 -45.80 -18.72
N GLN A 966 6.41 -44.53 -19.14
CA GLN A 966 5.69 -44.07 -20.34
C GLN A 966 6.17 -44.82 -21.59
N TYR A 967 7.48 -44.96 -21.77
CA TYR A 967 8.04 -45.72 -22.89
C TYR A 967 7.55 -47.16 -22.90
N GLN A 968 7.58 -47.87 -21.76
CA GLN A 968 7.10 -49.25 -21.68
C GLN A 968 5.60 -49.36 -21.99
N ALA A 969 4.79 -48.41 -21.51
CA ALA A 969 3.36 -48.39 -21.80
C ALA A 969 3.06 -48.14 -23.29
N LEU A 970 3.74 -47.18 -23.93
CA LEU A 970 3.61 -46.92 -25.37
C LEU A 970 4.10 -48.10 -26.21
N GLN A 971 5.20 -48.73 -25.79
CA GLN A 971 5.75 -49.91 -26.44
C GLN A 971 4.81 -51.11 -26.35
N ALA A 972 4.00 -51.21 -25.29
CA ALA A 972 2.96 -52.24 -25.16
C ALA A 972 1.69 -51.92 -25.96
N ALA A 973 1.40 -50.64 -26.23
CA ALA A 973 0.18 -50.17 -26.89
C ALA A 973 0.30 -49.97 -28.42
N ARG A 974 1.51 -49.84 -28.97
CA ARG A 974 1.76 -49.71 -30.42
C ARG A 974 1.30 -50.94 -31.21
N ASP A 975 1.20 -50.83 -32.55
CA ASP A 975 0.96 -52.02 -33.39
C ASP A 975 2.21 -52.92 -33.35
N PRO A 976 2.10 -54.17 -32.85
CA PRO A 976 3.24 -55.09 -32.78
C PRO A 976 3.80 -55.45 -34.16
N ASN A 977 3.01 -55.35 -35.24
CA ASN A 977 3.43 -55.67 -36.60
C ASN A 977 4.10 -54.50 -37.35
N SER A 978 4.06 -53.29 -36.78
CA SER A 978 4.63 -52.08 -37.38
C SER A 978 6.09 -51.89 -36.95
N SER A 979 7.02 -52.15 -37.87
CA SER A 979 8.45 -51.92 -37.64
C SER A 979 8.83 -50.44 -37.65
N THR A 980 8.07 -49.59 -38.35
CA THR A 980 8.24 -48.13 -38.36
C THR A 980 7.86 -47.52 -37.02
N GLU A 981 6.73 -47.91 -36.42
CA GLU A 981 6.34 -47.44 -35.07
C GLU A 981 7.40 -47.81 -34.01
N ASP A 982 7.95 -49.03 -34.06
CA ASP A 982 9.01 -49.47 -33.15
C ASP A 982 10.30 -48.64 -33.32
N GLN A 983 10.70 -48.39 -34.57
CA GLN A 983 11.88 -47.58 -34.87
C GLN A 983 11.70 -46.13 -34.40
N PHE A 984 10.51 -45.56 -34.60
CA PHE A 984 10.16 -44.21 -34.19
C PHE A 984 10.29 -44.05 -32.66
N LEU A 985 9.61 -44.89 -31.88
CA LEU A 985 9.64 -44.82 -30.42
C LEU A 985 11.04 -45.09 -29.84
N LYS A 986 11.77 -46.10 -30.36
CA LYS A 986 13.14 -46.39 -29.90
C LYS A 986 14.09 -45.24 -30.17
N HIS A 987 13.96 -44.56 -31.30
CA HIS A 987 14.80 -43.42 -31.62
C HIS A 987 14.54 -42.26 -30.65
N LEU A 988 13.27 -41.95 -30.38
CA LEU A 988 12.89 -40.92 -29.40
C LEU A 988 13.46 -41.26 -28.01
N TYR A 989 13.27 -42.50 -27.54
CA TYR A 989 13.74 -42.97 -26.25
C TYR A 989 15.27 -42.90 -26.11
N ASN A 990 16.01 -43.41 -27.09
CA ASN A 990 17.47 -43.43 -27.06
C ASN A 990 18.10 -42.03 -27.13
N LYS A 991 17.41 -41.07 -27.75
CA LYS A 991 17.84 -39.66 -27.84
C LYS A 991 17.28 -38.80 -26.68
N GLY A 992 16.50 -39.38 -25.77
CA GLY A 992 15.88 -38.66 -24.66
C GLY A 992 14.87 -37.59 -25.09
N LEU A 993 14.19 -37.79 -26.23
CA LEU A 993 13.22 -36.84 -26.79
C LEU A 993 11.80 -37.08 -26.25
N ARG A 994 10.94 -36.07 -26.28
CA ARG A 994 9.54 -36.17 -25.83
C ARG A 994 8.86 -37.37 -26.50
N LEU A 995 8.29 -38.25 -25.69
CA LEU A 995 7.50 -39.39 -26.17
C LEU A 995 6.05 -38.95 -26.45
N PRO A 996 5.33 -39.64 -27.35
CA PRO A 996 3.91 -39.41 -27.53
C PRO A 996 3.10 -39.62 -26.25
N ASP A 997 1.97 -38.94 -26.13
CA ASP A 997 1.08 -39.04 -24.98
C ASP A 997 0.26 -40.34 -25.02
N GLU A 998 -0.13 -40.77 -26.23
CA GLU A 998 -0.91 -41.99 -26.46
C GLU A 998 -0.48 -42.70 -27.75
N ALA A 999 -0.57 -44.03 -27.77
CA ALA A 999 -0.35 -44.88 -28.95
C ALA A 999 -1.69 -45.48 -29.42
N GLN A 1000 -1.91 -45.49 -30.74
CA GLN A 1000 -3.12 -46.01 -31.37
C GLN A 1000 -4.46 -45.43 -30.83
N PRO A 1001 -4.57 -44.10 -30.58
CA PRO A 1001 -5.81 -43.51 -30.05
C PRO A 1001 -6.94 -43.50 -31.09
N ILE A 1002 -8.18 -43.58 -30.62
CA ILE A 1002 -9.36 -43.44 -31.47
C ILE A 1002 -9.80 -41.98 -31.42
N ILE A 1003 -9.80 -41.28 -32.55
CA ILE A 1003 -10.29 -39.90 -32.61
C ILE A 1003 -11.82 -39.89 -32.53
N PRO A 1004 -12.44 -39.21 -31.56
CA PRO A 1004 -13.89 -39.15 -31.43
C PRO A 1004 -14.55 -38.61 -32.71
N ASP A 1005 -15.67 -39.21 -33.10
CA ASP A 1005 -16.47 -38.82 -34.28
C ASP A 1005 -15.75 -38.91 -35.65
N MET A 1006 -14.54 -39.47 -35.68
CA MET A 1006 -13.77 -39.73 -36.90
C MET A 1006 -13.28 -41.17 -36.92
N PHE A 1007 -13.54 -41.92 -38.01
CA PHE A 1007 -13.01 -43.28 -38.18
C PHE A 1007 -11.50 -43.28 -38.53
N VAL A 1008 -10.70 -42.53 -37.76
CA VAL A 1008 -9.26 -42.34 -37.97
C VAL A 1008 -8.53 -42.69 -36.68
N ARG A 1009 -7.48 -43.50 -36.83
CA ARG A 1009 -6.58 -43.94 -35.76
C ARG A 1009 -5.15 -43.57 -36.16
N PRO A 1010 -4.57 -42.47 -35.62
CA PRO A 1010 -3.16 -42.21 -35.81
C PRO A 1010 -2.32 -43.22 -35.02
N ASP A 1011 -1.06 -43.38 -35.41
CA ASP A 1011 -0.16 -44.30 -34.72
C ASP A 1011 0.22 -43.74 -33.35
N PHE A 1012 0.43 -42.44 -33.28
CA PHE A 1012 0.69 -41.73 -32.04
C PHE A 1012 -0.04 -40.39 -31.98
N LEU A 1013 -0.36 -39.95 -30.76
CA LEU A 1013 -0.93 -38.63 -30.48
C LEU A 1013 -0.05 -37.89 -29.46
N TYR A 1014 0.23 -36.64 -29.76
CA TYR A 1014 0.73 -35.66 -28.81
C TYR A 1014 -0.41 -34.70 -28.48
N SER A 1015 -0.82 -34.66 -27.21
CA SER A 1015 -1.91 -33.82 -26.74
C SER A 1015 -1.54 -32.33 -26.82
N PRO A 1016 -2.52 -31.45 -27.14
CA PRO A 1016 -3.93 -31.78 -27.34
C PRO A 1016 -4.29 -32.33 -28.73
N ASN A 1017 -3.48 -32.11 -29.78
CA ASN A 1017 -4.00 -32.21 -31.14
C ASN A 1017 -3.02 -32.61 -32.27
N ILE A 1018 -1.84 -33.13 -31.95
CA ILE A 1018 -0.84 -33.47 -32.98
C ILE A 1018 -0.85 -34.99 -33.22
N CYS A 1019 -1.32 -35.39 -34.39
CA CYS A 1019 -1.44 -36.78 -34.80
C CYS A 1019 -0.24 -37.18 -35.67
N ILE A 1020 0.42 -38.29 -35.32
CA ILE A 1020 1.58 -38.84 -36.04
C ILE A 1020 1.16 -40.12 -36.77
N PHE A 1021 1.55 -40.22 -38.03
CA PHE A 1021 1.47 -41.44 -38.84
C PHE A 1021 2.87 -41.88 -39.26
N CYS A 1022 3.22 -43.14 -39.01
CA CYS A 1022 4.50 -43.77 -39.30
C CYS A 1022 4.36 -44.72 -40.51
N ASP A 1023 4.40 -44.16 -41.72
CA ASP A 1023 4.13 -44.87 -42.96
C ASP A 1023 5.29 -45.81 -43.34
N GLY A 1024 5.08 -47.12 -43.14
CA GLY A 1024 5.96 -48.20 -43.59
C GLY A 1024 5.71 -48.67 -45.03
N THR A 1025 6.31 -49.80 -45.42
CA THR A 1025 6.20 -50.38 -46.78
C THR A 1025 4.76 -50.67 -47.25
N PRO A 1026 3.77 -51.04 -46.41
CA PRO A 1026 2.39 -51.26 -46.86
C PRO A 1026 1.71 -50.00 -47.42
N HIS A 1027 2.14 -48.81 -47.01
CA HIS A 1027 1.57 -47.52 -47.43
C HIS A 1027 2.02 -47.09 -48.84
N ASP A 1028 2.89 -47.88 -49.48
CA ASP A 1028 3.25 -47.71 -50.91
C ASP A 1028 2.16 -48.28 -51.85
N ASP A 1029 1.21 -49.07 -51.34
CA ASP A 1029 0.08 -49.57 -52.13
C ASP A 1029 -0.88 -48.42 -52.53
N PRO A 1030 -1.26 -48.30 -53.81
CA PRO A 1030 -2.11 -47.20 -54.31
C PRO A 1030 -3.50 -47.11 -53.65
N VAL A 1031 -4.05 -48.23 -53.19
CA VAL A 1031 -5.37 -48.28 -52.53
C VAL A 1031 -5.26 -47.75 -51.11
N ILE A 1032 -4.26 -48.20 -50.36
CA ILE A 1032 -3.98 -47.77 -48.98
C ILE A 1032 -3.63 -46.28 -48.96
N LYS A 1033 -2.77 -45.83 -49.87
CA LYS A 1033 -2.36 -44.44 -50.00
C LYS A 1033 -3.53 -43.48 -50.25
N ARG A 1034 -4.55 -43.91 -51.00
CA ARG A 1034 -5.78 -43.10 -51.24
C ARG A 1034 -6.66 -43.04 -50.00
N ASP A 1035 -6.75 -44.11 -49.23
CA ASP A 1035 -7.52 -44.16 -47.99
C ASP A 1035 -6.86 -43.29 -46.90
N ASP A 1036 -5.54 -43.39 -46.75
CA ASP A 1036 -4.77 -42.56 -45.81
C ASP A 1036 -4.89 -41.07 -46.13
N MET A 1037 -4.83 -40.70 -47.41
CA MET A 1037 -5.05 -39.30 -47.83
C MET A 1037 -6.44 -38.80 -47.43
N LYS A 1038 -7.49 -39.63 -47.53
CA LYS A 1038 -8.85 -39.23 -47.11
C LYS A 1038 -8.93 -39.03 -45.60
N LYS A 1039 -8.36 -39.96 -44.82
CA LYS A 1039 -8.34 -39.89 -43.34
C LYS A 1039 -7.59 -38.66 -42.85
N ARG A 1040 -6.41 -38.39 -43.41
CA ARG A 1040 -5.57 -37.23 -43.06
C ARG A 1040 -6.22 -35.92 -43.48
N LYS A 1041 -6.87 -35.89 -44.64
CA LYS A 1041 -7.62 -34.73 -45.10
C LYS A 1041 -8.79 -34.42 -44.15
N ALA A 1042 -9.52 -35.44 -43.69
CA ALA A 1042 -10.59 -35.25 -42.72
C ALA A 1042 -10.10 -34.62 -41.40
N LEU A 1043 -8.93 -35.04 -40.90
CA LEU A 1043 -8.31 -34.44 -39.72
C LEU A 1043 -7.90 -32.98 -39.94
N ASN A 1044 -7.30 -32.67 -41.10
CA ASN A 1044 -6.91 -31.29 -41.42
C ASN A 1044 -8.12 -30.37 -41.67
N ASP A 1045 -9.20 -30.88 -42.29
CA ASP A 1045 -10.40 -30.09 -42.61
C ASP A 1045 -11.23 -29.73 -41.35
N ASP A 1046 -11.13 -30.49 -40.25
CA ASP A 1046 -11.76 -30.15 -38.96
C ASP A 1046 -11.07 -28.96 -38.26
N GLY A 1047 -9.83 -28.63 -38.67
CA GLY A 1047 -9.08 -27.48 -38.16
C GLY A 1047 -8.60 -27.62 -36.71
N LYS A 1048 -9.01 -28.67 -35.98
CA LYS A 1048 -8.56 -28.92 -34.61
C LYS A 1048 -7.27 -29.72 -34.53
N TYR A 1049 -7.00 -30.62 -35.48
CA TYR A 1049 -5.85 -31.53 -35.46
C TYR A 1049 -4.76 -31.15 -36.45
N GLN A 1050 -3.50 -31.36 -36.05
CA GLN A 1050 -2.33 -31.23 -36.92
C GLN A 1050 -1.83 -32.63 -37.28
N VAL A 1051 -1.75 -32.92 -38.59
CA VAL A 1051 -1.25 -34.21 -39.07
C VAL A 1051 0.22 -34.10 -39.45
N LEU A 1052 1.05 -34.94 -38.83
CA LEU A 1052 2.45 -35.15 -39.17
C LEU A 1052 2.63 -36.59 -39.65
N THR A 1053 3.33 -36.78 -40.76
CA THR A 1053 3.58 -38.11 -41.33
C THR A 1053 5.07 -38.30 -41.53
N TRP A 1054 5.62 -39.32 -40.90
CA TRP A 1054 6.95 -39.81 -41.19
C TRP A 1054 6.85 -40.98 -42.17
N TYR A 1055 7.57 -40.88 -43.29
CA TYR A 1055 7.62 -41.93 -44.30
C TYR A 1055 8.96 -42.65 -44.20
N TYR A 1056 8.97 -43.99 -44.21
CA TYR A 1056 10.18 -44.78 -43.92
C TYR A 1056 11.40 -44.51 -44.83
N LYS A 1057 11.21 -43.92 -46.02
CA LYS A 1057 12.32 -43.52 -46.92
C LYS A 1057 12.92 -42.15 -46.57
N GLU A 1058 12.26 -41.39 -45.72
CA GLU A 1058 12.73 -40.11 -45.19
C GLU A 1058 13.61 -40.34 -43.96
N SER A 1059 14.69 -39.57 -43.84
CA SER A 1059 15.52 -39.56 -42.63
C SER A 1059 14.65 -39.19 -41.42
N LEU A 1060 14.66 -40.05 -40.41
CA LEU A 1060 13.91 -39.77 -39.18
C LEU A 1060 14.42 -38.48 -38.50
N GLU A 1061 15.72 -38.20 -38.58
CA GLU A 1061 16.31 -36.97 -38.01
C GLU A 1061 15.77 -35.71 -38.73
N ASP A 1062 15.72 -35.72 -40.07
CA ASP A 1062 15.18 -34.60 -40.85
C ASP A 1062 13.68 -34.37 -40.57
N PHE A 1063 12.91 -35.44 -40.32
CA PHE A 1063 11.51 -35.35 -39.95
C PHE A 1063 11.33 -34.69 -38.58
N LEU A 1064 12.12 -35.12 -37.58
CA LEU A 1064 12.04 -34.59 -36.22
C LEU A 1064 12.46 -33.11 -36.16
N GLU A 1065 13.46 -32.68 -36.94
CA GLU A 1065 13.92 -31.28 -36.95
C GLU A 1065 12.85 -30.28 -37.41
N ARG A 1066 11.92 -30.70 -38.29
CA ARG A 1066 10.83 -29.85 -38.79
C ARG A 1066 9.88 -29.40 -37.69
N ARG A 1067 9.76 -30.18 -36.62
CA ARG A 1067 8.86 -29.95 -35.48
C ARG A 1067 9.59 -30.11 -34.16
N SER A 1068 10.69 -29.38 -34.02
CA SER A 1068 11.47 -29.32 -32.78
C SER A 1068 10.68 -28.79 -31.56
N ASP A 1069 9.52 -28.15 -31.78
CA ASP A 1069 8.53 -27.80 -30.76
C ASP A 1069 7.83 -29.04 -30.15
N VAL A 1070 7.67 -30.10 -30.94
CA VAL A 1070 7.06 -31.37 -30.53
C VAL A 1070 8.11 -32.31 -29.96
N PHE A 1071 9.21 -32.51 -30.70
CA PHE A 1071 10.26 -33.48 -30.39
C PHE A 1071 11.39 -32.85 -29.55
N LYS A 1072 11.02 -32.20 -28.43
CA LYS A 1072 11.98 -31.56 -27.53
C LYS A 1072 12.76 -32.58 -26.69
N GLN A 1073 13.98 -32.25 -26.28
CA GLN A 1073 14.74 -33.09 -25.36
C GLN A 1073 14.18 -32.96 -23.94
N VAL A 1074 13.87 -34.09 -23.31
CA VAL A 1074 13.24 -34.17 -21.97
C VAL A 1074 14.08 -34.96 -20.97
N ARG A 1075 15.12 -35.62 -21.47
CA ARG A 1075 16.11 -36.39 -20.72
C ARG A 1075 17.49 -36.17 -21.33
N SER A 1076 18.49 -35.92 -20.47
CA SER A 1076 19.90 -35.79 -20.83
C SER A 1076 20.59 -37.13 -21.00
#